data_AF-A0AAD5THG2-F1
#
_entry.id   AF-A0AAD5THG2-F1
#
_cell.length_a   1.000
_cell.length_b   1.000
_cell.length_c   1.000
_cell.angle_alpha   90.00
_cell.angle_beta   90.00
_cell.angle_gamma   90.00
#
_symmetry.space_group_name_H-M   'P 1'
#
loop_
_entity.id
_entity.type
_entity.pdbx_description
1 polymer ?
#
loop_
_entity_poly.entity_id
_entity_poly.type
_entity_poly.pdbx_seq_one_letter_code
_entity_poly.pdbx_strand_id
1 'polypeptide(L)'
;MHRRKSSLRDTVKQHGIRKACLQFRRFFFLIGTLLGLSSGLFLASYLHVHPEALPDMPESMARLRQLLGGVLNTTDLSHVFGADLLSNLTSVFSDPDEGYADFLPGARLAAEGMRAKHPVVLIPGIVSTGLQVWNTAPMESDAAEKKWDAADQKSASAAHGEDERDDEGSESRIEGQMTRIRKLLPFLPKHLLRKKAQAADSPPRQRHATSVDDVEDSDDRAALKAVMAANRACGQKYFRKRMWGTVDQLKAIMLNKECWLHHMMLNERNGLDPEGVKLRAAQGLDAADYLFPGYWVWAKILANLGSLGYDSNSMYLASYDWRLSYQNLQKRDLYFTKLKHTIEDAHMQAILSGSTPEEARVMIISHSMGATIFMYFVNWARANEGEEWCAKYLSGWINIAGTVLGTPKSLAMMLSGEMRDTAQLNGMGSLMLENFFSRKQRARLARSWGGLASMFPYGGERVWGRLSHPAPDEDPDRETPSLSSIIDVEYNPDDTETDETTRLSRFQLSAANVSSFVEHSGSDEPRHPYWADQIDYSIATSKKDLQHAKKDPKGWTNPLLTPLPRFHKKFKIVCLYGVGLPAERKYFYKLDGDRAASRESAAAAASQAAAGHDGGSATPGPNELFIDSARQDPDNLVRNGVQLTDGDGTVPLLSLGYMCRGGWNAPRYNPGGVKVITREIKKEKKKEWKLQVRGGPGSGDHVDILGNYELTEDILRMVSGHGDQLDNRIHSDIDAIVKRVELPPGLD
;
A
#
# COMPACT_ATOMS: atom_id res chain seq x y z
N MET A 1 -16.88 -48.50 -34.33
CA MET A 1 -18.05 -47.85 -33.69
C MET A 1 -17.69 -47.37 -32.28
N HIS A 2 -17.23 -46.12 -32.08
CA HIS A 2 -17.27 -45.38 -30.79
C HIS A 2 -16.43 -44.08 -30.87
N ARG A 3 -16.85 -43.08 -31.66
CA ARG A 3 -16.26 -41.72 -31.54
C ARG A 3 -17.05 -40.56 -32.18
N ARG A 4 -18.39 -40.61 -32.16
CA ARG A 4 -19.25 -39.53 -32.73
C ARG A 4 -20.52 -39.21 -31.92
N LYS A 5 -20.54 -39.47 -30.60
CA LYS A 5 -21.73 -39.23 -29.73
C LYS A 5 -21.56 -38.21 -28.60
N SER A 6 -20.38 -37.60 -28.38
CA SER A 6 -20.18 -36.60 -27.31
C SER A 6 -20.51 -35.17 -27.74
N SER A 7 -20.15 -34.75 -28.95
CA SER A 7 -20.29 -33.35 -29.42
C SER A 7 -21.74 -32.83 -29.50
N LEU A 8 -22.73 -33.68 -29.77
CA LEU A 8 -24.13 -33.25 -29.82
C LEU A 8 -24.77 -33.05 -28.43
N ARG A 9 -24.28 -33.73 -27.39
CA ARG A 9 -24.88 -33.65 -26.04
C ARG A 9 -24.52 -32.35 -25.32
N ASP A 10 -23.32 -31.83 -25.54
CA ASP A 10 -22.87 -30.58 -24.90
C ASP A 10 -23.44 -29.33 -25.58
N THR A 11 -23.65 -29.38 -26.89
CA THR A 11 -24.28 -28.30 -27.66
C THR A 11 -25.76 -28.12 -27.31
N VAL A 12 -26.47 -29.23 -27.03
CA VAL A 12 -27.88 -29.21 -26.57
C VAL A 12 -27.99 -28.74 -25.11
N LYS A 13 -27.03 -29.07 -24.24
CA LYS A 13 -26.97 -28.57 -22.85
C LYS A 13 -26.73 -27.05 -22.77
N GLN A 14 -25.80 -26.50 -23.56
CA GLN A 14 -25.54 -25.06 -23.58
C GLN A 14 -26.71 -24.24 -24.15
N HIS A 15 -27.41 -24.75 -25.17
CA HIS A 15 -28.61 -24.11 -25.71
C HIS A 15 -29.78 -24.13 -24.71
N GLY A 16 -29.94 -25.21 -23.94
CA GLY A 16 -30.95 -25.31 -22.87
C GLY A 16 -30.72 -24.30 -21.75
N ILE A 17 -29.47 -24.11 -21.31
CA ILE A 17 -29.11 -23.17 -20.23
C ILE A 17 -29.30 -21.71 -20.67
N ARG A 18 -28.93 -21.35 -21.91
CA ARG A 18 -29.20 -20.00 -22.45
C ARG A 18 -30.69 -19.69 -22.55
N LYS A 19 -31.52 -20.67 -22.96
CA LYS A 19 -32.98 -20.52 -23.05
C LYS A 19 -33.62 -20.38 -21.66
N ALA A 20 -33.12 -21.13 -20.67
CA ALA A 20 -33.53 -21.02 -19.27
C ALA A 20 -33.15 -19.66 -18.65
N CYS A 21 -31.92 -19.17 -18.88
CA CYS A 21 -31.48 -17.83 -18.41
C CYS A 21 -32.28 -16.68 -19.06
N LEU A 22 -32.64 -16.78 -20.34
CA LEU A 22 -33.49 -15.79 -21.01
C LEU A 22 -34.94 -15.83 -20.51
N GLN A 23 -35.48 -17.01 -20.20
CA GLN A 23 -36.80 -17.14 -19.57
C GLN A 23 -36.79 -16.59 -18.13
N PHE A 24 -35.71 -16.85 -17.38
CA PHE A 24 -35.52 -16.31 -16.02
C PHE A 24 -35.44 -14.77 -16.03
N ARG A 25 -34.66 -14.16 -16.95
CA ARG A 25 -34.62 -12.69 -17.10
C ARG A 25 -35.96 -12.07 -17.49
N ARG A 26 -36.73 -12.73 -18.37
CA ARG A 26 -38.07 -12.26 -18.77
C ARG A 26 -39.08 -12.36 -17.63
N PHE A 27 -38.99 -13.39 -16.79
CA PHE A 27 -39.83 -13.57 -15.63
C PHE A 27 -39.61 -12.46 -14.58
N PHE A 28 -38.35 -12.17 -14.22
CA PHE A 28 -38.06 -11.07 -13.28
C PHE A 28 -38.32 -9.68 -13.87
N PHE A 29 -38.17 -9.51 -15.18
CA PHE A 29 -38.56 -8.26 -15.85
C PHE A 29 -40.07 -8.03 -15.78
N LEU A 30 -40.88 -9.08 -15.99
CA LEU A 30 -42.34 -8.98 -15.90
C LEU A 30 -42.81 -8.71 -14.46
N ILE A 31 -42.21 -9.39 -13.46
CA ILE A 31 -42.49 -9.12 -12.05
C ILE A 31 -42.07 -7.70 -11.67
N GLY A 32 -40.88 -7.25 -12.10
CA GLY A 32 -40.42 -5.88 -11.85
C GLY A 32 -41.29 -4.82 -12.52
N THR A 33 -41.80 -5.10 -13.72
CA THR A 33 -42.73 -4.21 -14.42
C THR A 33 -44.09 -4.17 -13.73
N LEU A 34 -44.60 -5.33 -13.27
CA LEU A 34 -45.84 -5.41 -12.50
C LEU A 34 -45.72 -4.67 -11.18
N LEU A 35 -44.64 -4.92 -10.42
CA LEU A 35 -44.37 -4.22 -9.15
C LEU A 35 -44.21 -2.72 -9.37
N GLY A 36 -43.49 -2.29 -10.41
CA GLY A 36 -43.34 -0.88 -10.76
C GLY A 36 -44.66 -0.21 -11.12
N LEU A 37 -45.52 -0.88 -11.90
CA LEU A 37 -46.86 -0.38 -12.24
C LEU A 37 -47.77 -0.31 -11.02
N SER A 38 -47.77 -1.33 -10.16
CA SER A 38 -48.59 -1.33 -8.93
C SER A 38 -48.10 -0.29 -7.93
N SER A 39 -46.78 -0.08 -7.78
CA SER A 39 -46.22 0.97 -6.94
C SER A 39 -46.53 2.36 -7.50
N GLY A 40 -46.47 2.54 -8.82
CA GLY A 40 -46.85 3.78 -9.49
C GLY A 40 -48.34 4.11 -9.36
N LEU A 41 -49.22 3.12 -9.51
CA LEU A 41 -50.67 3.25 -9.33
C LEU A 41 -51.06 3.51 -7.87
N PHE A 42 -50.37 2.86 -6.92
CA PHE A 42 -50.52 3.12 -5.50
C PHE A 42 -50.10 4.55 -5.15
N LEU A 43 -48.94 4.99 -5.64
CA LEU A 43 -48.45 6.35 -5.43
C LEU A 43 -49.36 7.39 -6.09
N ALA A 44 -49.85 7.13 -7.30
CA ALA A 44 -50.80 8.01 -8.00
C ALA A 44 -52.15 8.10 -7.25
N SER A 45 -52.68 6.98 -6.75
CA SER A 45 -53.92 6.97 -5.95
C SER A 45 -53.73 7.66 -4.61
N TYR A 46 -52.58 7.46 -3.96
CA TYR A 46 -52.22 8.09 -2.69
C TYR A 46 -52.08 9.62 -2.85
N LEU A 47 -51.40 10.09 -3.91
CA LEU A 47 -51.25 11.51 -4.22
C LEU A 47 -52.57 12.17 -4.68
N HIS A 48 -53.52 11.39 -5.22
CA HIS A 48 -54.86 11.89 -5.54
C HIS A 48 -55.72 12.13 -4.29
N VAL A 49 -55.53 11.33 -3.23
CA VAL A 49 -56.21 11.49 -1.94
C VAL A 49 -55.50 12.50 -1.03
N HIS A 50 -54.19 12.67 -1.18
CA HIS A 50 -53.35 13.60 -0.42
C HIS A 50 -52.59 14.57 -1.35
N PRO A 51 -53.27 15.53 -1.99
CA PRO A 51 -52.65 16.49 -2.93
C PRO A 51 -51.66 17.45 -2.24
N GLU A 52 -51.74 17.61 -0.92
CA GLU A 52 -50.83 18.40 -0.07
C GLU A 52 -49.42 17.78 0.06
N ALA A 53 -49.21 16.53 -0.36
CA ALA A 53 -47.94 15.81 -0.19
C ALA A 53 -46.85 16.21 -1.20
N LEU A 54 -47.15 17.09 -2.16
CA LEU A 54 -46.30 17.44 -3.30
C LEU A 54 -45.42 18.70 -3.15
N PRO A 55 -45.58 19.59 -2.15
CA PRO A 55 -44.62 20.65 -1.90
C PRO A 55 -43.97 20.52 -0.52
N ASP A 56 -43.31 19.39 -0.22
CA ASP A 56 -42.15 19.34 0.69
C ASP A 56 -41.41 18.00 0.56
N MET A 57 -40.49 17.97 -0.41
CA MET A 57 -39.61 16.84 -0.75
C MET A 57 -38.53 16.43 0.30
N PRO A 58 -38.34 17.10 1.47
CA PRO A 58 -37.44 16.56 2.51
C PRO A 58 -38.10 15.50 3.42
N GLU A 59 -39.37 15.69 3.80
CA GLU A 59 -39.99 14.90 4.88
C GLU A 59 -40.59 13.57 4.38
N SER A 60 -41.02 13.53 3.12
CA SER A 60 -41.53 12.33 2.44
C SER A 60 -40.42 11.30 2.16
N MET A 61 -39.21 11.76 1.83
CA MET A 61 -38.02 10.90 1.72
C MET A 61 -37.58 10.35 3.08
N ALA A 62 -37.74 11.12 4.16
CA ALA A 62 -37.50 10.64 5.53
C ALA A 62 -38.48 9.52 5.94
N ARG A 63 -39.76 9.62 5.56
CA ARG A 63 -40.74 8.54 5.80
C ARG A 63 -40.50 7.30 4.94
N LEU A 64 -40.10 7.47 3.67
CA LEU A 64 -39.72 6.36 2.81
C LEU A 64 -38.47 5.63 3.35
N ARG A 65 -37.50 6.38 3.89
CA ARG A 65 -36.33 5.85 4.62
C ARG A 65 -36.73 5.09 5.88
N GLN A 66 -37.67 5.60 6.66
CA GLN A 66 -38.15 4.95 7.88
C GLN A 66 -38.90 3.64 7.57
N LEU A 67 -39.66 3.61 6.46
CA LEU A 67 -40.32 2.40 5.95
C LEU A 67 -39.31 1.37 5.41
N LEU A 68 -38.31 1.78 4.62
CA LEU A 68 -37.27 0.89 4.11
C LEU A 68 -36.34 0.36 5.22
N GLY A 69 -35.97 1.22 6.17
CA GLY A 69 -35.22 0.84 7.37
C GLY A 69 -36.01 -0.12 8.26
N GLY A 70 -37.32 0.08 8.37
CA GLY A 70 -38.22 -0.84 9.07
C GLY A 70 -38.34 -2.20 8.38
N VAL A 71 -38.42 -2.26 7.05
CA VAL A 71 -38.51 -3.53 6.29
C VAL A 71 -37.20 -4.33 6.35
N LEU A 72 -36.04 -3.65 6.35
CA LEU A 72 -34.72 -4.29 6.48
C LEU A 72 -34.39 -4.73 7.90
N ASN A 73 -34.95 -4.08 8.94
CA ASN A 73 -34.80 -4.51 10.34
C ASN A 73 -35.84 -5.55 10.80
N THR A 74 -36.99 -5.65 10.14
CA THR A 74 -38.07 -6.58 10.54
C THR A 74 -37.96 -7.96 9.89
N THR A 75 -37.13 -8.09 8.85
CA THR A 75 -36.74 -9.38 8.29
C THR A 75 -35.34 -9.72 8.78
N ASP A 76 -35.23 -10.72 9.64
CA ASP A 76 -33.95 -11.17 10.19
C ASP A 76 -33.10 -11.85 9.09
N LEU A 77 -32.49 -11.03 8.24
CA LEU A 77 -31.60 -11.41 7.15
C LEU A 77 -30.17 -11.66 7.64
N SER A 78 -29.91 -11.53 8.96
CA SER A 78 -28.59 -11.76 9.56
C SER A 78 -28.06 -13.18 9.33
N HIS A 79 -28.97 -14.15 9.12
CA HIS A 79 -28.66 -15.54 8.78
C HIS A 79 -28.29 -15.75 7.30
N VAL A 80 -28.66 -14.83 6.41
CA VAL A 80 -28.40 -14.92 4.95
C VAL A 80 -27.23 -14.03 4.54
N PHE A 81 -27.13 -12.87 5.17
CA PHE A 81 -26.10 -11.88 4.97
C PHE A 81 -25.58 -11.50 6.35
N GLY A 82 -24.33 -11.85 6.67
CA GLY A 82 -23.76 -11.57 7.99
C GLY A 82 -23.95 -10.11 8.41
N ALA A 83 -24.04 -9.85 9.71
CA ALA A 83 -24.30 -8.52 10.27
C ALA A 83 -23.36 -7.41 9.72
N ASP A 84 -22.12 -7.79 9.36
CA ASP A 84 -21.12 -6.90 8.77
C ASP A 84 -21.38 -6.54 7.28
N LEU A 85 -22.10 -7.39 6.55
CA LEU A 85 -22.51 -7.09 5.18
C LEU A 85 -23.72 -6.15 5.16
N LEU A 86 -24.66 -6.37 6.08
CA LEU A 86 -25.80 -5.48 6.29
C LEU A 86 -25.35 -4.10 6.75
N SER A 87 -24.37 -3.99 7.66
CA SER A 87 -23.83 -2.70 8.11
C SER A 87 -23.14 -1.92 6.96
N ASN A 88 -22.36 -2.61 6.13
CA ASN A 88 -21.74 -2.04 4.94
C ASN A 88 -22.78 -1.64 3.88
N LEU A 89 -23.82 -2.44 3.65
CA LEU A 89 -24.91 -2.04 2.74
C LEU A 89 -25.70 -0.86 3.29
N THR A 90 -26.01 -0.83 4.58
CA THR A 90 -26.69 0.32 5.19
C THR A 90 -25.83 1.58 5.12
N SER A 91 -24.50 1.48 5.18
CA SER A 91 -23.62 2.64 5.00
C SER A 91 -23.63 3.24 3.58
N VAL A 92 -24.07 2.48 2.58
CA VAL A 92 -24.28 2.96 1.20
C VAL A 92 -25.59 3.74 1.08
N PHE A 93 -26.54 3.51 1.99
CA PHE A 93 -27.85 4.16 2.01
C PHE A 93 -28.01 5.22 3.13
N SER A 94 -27.06 5.31 4.06
CA SER A 94 -26.96 6.38 5.04
C SER A 94 -26.50 7.68 4.38
N ASP A 95 -27.09 8.80 4.77
CA ASP A 95 -26.65 10.13 4.32
C ASP A 95 -25.18 10.33 4.74
N PRO A 96 -24.25 10.69 3.83
CA PRO A 96 -22.87 10.98 4.21
C PRO A 96 -22.75 12.12 5.23
N ASP A 97 -23.81 12.91 5.41
CA ASP A 97 -23.88 14.10 6.29
C ASP A 97 -24.28 13.80 7.75
N GLU A 98 -24.77 12.61 8.11
CA GLU A 98 -25.33 12.36 9.47
C GLU A 98 -24.29 12.32 10.61
N GLY A 99 -23.00 12.55 10.32
CA GLY A 99 -21.94 12.75 11.31
C GLY A 99 -21.14 14.05 11.16
N TYR A 100 -21.54 14.95 10.26
CA TYR A 100 -20.80 16.18 9.95
C TYR A 100 -21.08 17.32 10.94
N ALA A 101 -22.31 17.43 11.47
CA ALA A 101 -22.72 18.56 12.31
C ALA A 101 -21.98 18.63 13.65
N ASP A 102 -21.64 17.49 14.26
CA ASP A 102 -20.97 17.42 15.56
C ASP A 102 -19.43 17.55 15.47
N PHE A 103 -18.87 17.74 14.27
CA PHE A 103 -17.43 17.68 14.00
C PHE A 103 -16.90 18.82 13.11
N LEU A 104 -17.17 20.07 13.47
CA LEU A 104 -16.63 21.24 12.76
C LEU A 104 -15.88 22.20 13.68
N PRO A 105 -14.67 21.85 14.18
CA PRO A 105 -13.78 22.83 14.79
C PRO A 105 -13.56 24.06 13.89
N GLY A 106 -13.60 23.90 12.56
CA GLY A 106 -13.50 24.99 11.58
C GLY A 106 -14.59 26.04 11.72
N ALA A 107 -15.85 25.66 11.86
CA ALA A 107 -16.94 26.61 12.03
C ALA A 107 -16.81 27.39 13.35
N ARG A 108 -16.41 26.72 14.43
CA ARG A 108 -16.13 27.37 15.73
C ARG A 108 -14.99 28.38 15.61
N LEU A 109 -13.84 27.97 15.07
CA LEU A 109 -12.68 28.85 14.92
C LEU A 109 -12.96 30.01 13.96
N ALA A 110 -13.76 29.79 12.91
CA ALA A 110 -14.24 30.85 12.04
C ALA A 110 -15.14 31.86 12.78
N ALA A 111 -16.01 31.39 13.69
CA ALA A 111 -16.78 32.26 14.57
C ALA A 111 -15.90 33.07 15.55
N GLU A 112 -14.77 32.50 15.97
CA GLU A 112 -13.71 33.19 16.75
C GLU A 112 -12.86 34.17 15.91
N GLY A 113 -13.17 34.33 14.61
CA GLY A 113 -12.51 35.29 13.71
C GLY A 113 -11.32 34.71 12.94
N MET A 114 -11.02 33.42 13.07
CA MET A 114 -9.95 32.76 12.33
C MET A 114 -10.31 32.66 10.83
N ARG A 115 -9.35 32.91 9.96
CA ARG A 115 -9.53 32.86 8.49
C ARG A 115 -8.34 32.18 7.82
N ALA A 116 -8.53 31.76 6.57
CA ALA A 116 -7.45 31.30 5.71
C ALA A 116 -6.34 32.36 5.61
N LYS A 117 -5.08 31.94 5.79
CA LYS A 117 -3.91 32.84 5.69
C LYS A 117 -2.88 32.35 4.68
N HIS A 118 -2.51 31.07 4.75
CA HIS A 118 -1.55 30.46 3.82
C HIS A 118 -2.27 29.57 2.82
N PRO A 119 -1.94 29.59 1.52
CA PRO A 119 -2.40 28.55 0.60
C PRO A 119 -1.97 27.17 1.08
N VAL A 120 -2.77 26.14 0.80
CA VAL A 120 -2.53 24.79 1.30
C VAL A 120 -2.31 23.82 0.15
N VAL A 121 -1.24 23.02 0.24
CA VAL A 121 -1.03 21.86 -0.63
C VAL A 121 -1.07 20.58 0.22
N LEU A 122 -1.99 19.70 -0.15
CA LEU A 122 -2.24 18.41 0.50
C LEU A 122 -1.49 17.30 -0.26
N ILE A 123 -0.66 16.54 0.45
CA ILE A 123 0.08 15.39 -0.11
C ILE A 123 -0.46 14.10 0.54
N PRO A 124 -1.27 13.31 -0.18
CA PRO A 124 -1.93 12.13 0.37
C PRO A 124 -0.95 10.99 0.67
N GLY A 125 -1.40 10.00 1.44
CA GLY A 125 -0.63 8.80 1.75
C GLY A 125 -0.65 7.75 0.64
N ILE A 126 0.02 6.61 0.88
CA ILE A 126 -0.06 5.45 0.00
C ILE A 126 -1.53 5.04 -0.16
N VAL A 127 -1.92 4.60 -1.35
CA VAL A 127 -3.26 4.04 -1.59
C VAL A 127 -4.41 5.07 -1.44
N SER A 128 -4.11 6.32 -1.06
CA SER A 128 -5.10 7.35 -0.72
C SER A 128 -5.52 8.21 -1.93
N THR A 129 -4.91 7.97 -3.09
CA THR A 129 -5.27 8.62 -4.36
C THR A 129 -5.86 7.59 -5.30
N GLY A 130 -7.02 7.91 -5.90
CA GLY A 130 -7.63 7.08 -6.93
C GLY A 130 -6.75 6.97 -8.18
N LEU A 131 -6.69 5.78 -8.79
CA LEU A 131 -5.93 5.54 -10.01
C LEU A 131 -6.87 5.28 -11.19
N GLN A 132 -6.75 6.05 -12.26
CA GLN A 132 -7.63 6.01 -13.43
C GLN A 132 -6.96 5.38 -14.64
N VAL A 133 -7.74 4.64 -15.44
CA VAL A 133 -7.26 4.07 -16.71
C VAL A 133 -7.31 5.12 -17.81
N TRP A 134 -6.22 5.24 -18.56
CA TRP A 134 -6.06 6.14 -19.69
C TRP A 134 -5.74 5.41 -21.00
N ASN A 135 -6.02 4.10 -21.03
CA ASN A 135 -5.98 3.32 -22.25
C ASN A 135 -7.18 3.64 -23.14
N THR A 136 -6.91 4.10 -24.35
CA THR A 136 -7.85 4.03 -25.47
C THR A 136 -7.25 3.10 -26.52
N ALA A 137 -8.02 2.15 -27.03
CA ALA A 137 -7.61 1.43 -28.23
C ALA A 137 -7.96 2.30 -29.47
N PRO A 138 -7.13 2.34 -30.53
CA PRO A 138 -7.67 2.47 -31.87
C PRO A 138 -8.59 1.27 -32.13
N MET A 139 -9.77 1.49 -32.68
CA MET A 139 -10.61 0.40 -33.18
C MET A 139 -9.87 -0.32 -34.31
N GLU A 140 -9.30 -1.48 -34.04
CA GLU A 140 -9.12 -2.50 -35.08
C GLU A 140 -9.85 -3.77 -34.63
N SER A 141 -10.76 -4.18 -35.51
CA SER A 141 -11.89 -5.08 -35.33
C SER A 141 -11.56 -6.48 -34.80
N ASP A 142 -12.42 -7.00 -33.92
CA ASP A 142 -12.88 -8.39 -33.70
C ASP A 142 -11.91 -9.61 -33.82
N ALA A 143 -10.61 -9.40 -33.98
CA ALA A 143 -9.61 -10.45 -34.20
C ALA A 143 -8.74 -10.73 -32.96
N ALA A 144 -8.69 -9.82 -31.99
CA ALA A 144 -7.83 -9.93 -30.82
C ALA A 144 -8.40 -10.87 -29.73
N GLU A 145 -9.73 -10.93 -29.58
CA GLU A 145 -10.38 -11.74 -28.54
C GLU A 145 -10.22 -13.27 -28.78
N LYS A 146 -10.01 -13.68 -30.04
CA LYS A 146 -9.76 -15.09 -30.41
C LYS A 146 -8.30 -15.54 -30.28
N LYS A 147 -7.35 -14.61 -30.06
CA LYS A 147 -5.92 -14.94 -29.97
C LYS A 147 -5.43 -15.22 -28.55
N TRP A 148 -6.19 -14.82 -27.52
CA TRP A 148 -5.87 -15.08 -26.12
C TRP A 148 -5.88 -16.59 -25.81
N ASP A 149 -6.90 -17.32 -26.26
CA ASP A 149 -7.05 -18.76 -26.00
C ASP A 149 -6.01 -19.63 -26.76
N ALA A 150 -5.40 -19.09 -27.83
CA ALA A 150 -4.44 -19.81 -28.66
C ALA A 150 -2.98 -19.65 -28.20
N ALA A 151 -2.65 -18.56 -27.51
CA ALA A 151 -1.30 -18.31 -26.99
C ALA A 151 -1.02 -19.14 -25.74
N ASP A 152 -2.03 -19.37 -24.90
CA ASP A 152 -1.95 -20.20 -23.69
C ASP A 152 -1.82 -21.71 -24.00
N GLN A 153 -2.34 -22.15 -25.16
CA GLN A 153 -2.18 -23.53 -25.62
C GLN A 153 -0.82 -23.80 -26.27
N LYS A 154 -0.19 -22.80 -26.90
CA LYS A 154 1.14 -22.95 -27.52
C LYS A 154 2.28 -22.97 -26.51
N SER A 155 2.16 -22.23 -25.40
CA SER A 155 3.11 -22.29 -24.27
C SER A 155 3.01 -23.62 -23.50
N ALA A 156 1.83 -24.24 -23.46
CA ALA A 156 1.62 -25.56 -22.86
C ALA A 156 2.05 -26.73 -23.77
N SER A 157 1.97 -26.58 -25.10
CA SER A 157 2.34 -27.64 -26.06
C SER A 157 3.83 -27.66 -26.43
N ALA A 158 4.60 -26.61 -26.16
CA ALA A 158 6.05 -26.58 -26.39
C ALA A 158 6.85 -27.35 -25.31
N ALA A 159 6.19 -27.87 -24.28
CA ALA A 159 6.80 -28.70 -23.25
C ALA A 159 6.69 -30.22 -23.51
N HIS A 160 5.97 -30.64 -24.56
CA HIS A 160 5.79 -32.06 -24.90
C HIS A 160 5.73 -32.26 -26.42
N GLY A 161 6.87 -32.56 -27.03
CA GLY A 161 6.94 -33.13 -28.37
C GLY A 161 8.31 -33.01 -29.01
N GLU A 162 8.79 -34.14 -29.54
CA GLU A 162 9.96 -34.38 -30.40
C GLU A 162 11.27 -34.76 -29.69
N ASP A 163 11.96 -35.86 -30.02
CA ASP A 163 11.59 -37.08 -30.75
C ASP A 163 12.72 -38.10 -30.53
N GLU A 164 12.39 -39.38 -30.60
CA GLU A 164 13.35 -40.49 -30.63
C GLU A 164 14.18 -40.48 -31.92
N ARG A 165 15.49 -40.73 -31.81
CA ARG A 165 16.24 -41.64 -32.70
C ARG A 165 17.67 -41.93 -32.22
N ASP A 166 17.89 -43.21 -32.00
CA ASP A 166 19.07 -44.06 -31.88
C ASP A 166 20.42 -43.52 -32.42
N ASP A 167 21.49 -43.65 -31.61
CA ASP A 167 22.64 -44.49 -31.96
C ASP A 167 23.54 -44.84 -30.75
N GLU A 168 24.23 -45.96 -30.88
CA GLU A 168 24.90 -46.81 -29.89
C GLU A 168 26.11 -46.22 -29.11
N GLY A 169 26.42 -46.80 -27.93
CA GLY A 169 27.83 -46.95 -27.50
C GLY A 169 28.23 -46.67 -26.05
N SER A 170 28.18 -47.70 -25.21
CA SER A 170 29.11 -48.07 -24.11
C SER A 170 29.43 -47.11 -22.94
N GLU A 171 29.00 -47.57 -21.76
CA GLU A 171 29.76 -47.71 -20.50
C GLU A 171 30.73 -46.60 -20.05
N SER A 172 30.38 -45.89 -18.97
CA SER A 172 31.04 -46.13 -17.67
C SER A 172 30.31 -45.46 -16.50
N ARG A 173 30.02 -46.34 -15.54
CA ARG A 173 29.49 -46.18 -14.20
C ARG A 173 30.24 -45.16 -13.33
N ILE A 174 29.45 -44.51 -12.45
CA ILE A 174 29.76 -44.22 -11.04
C ILE A 174 30.87 -43.18 -10.80
N GLU A 175 30.48 -41.91 -10.76
CA GLU A 175 31.01 -40.90 -9.82
C GLU A 175 30.20 -39.60 -10.02
N GLY A 176 29.21 -39.34 -9.17
CA GLY A 176 28.39 -38.14 -9.35
C GLY A 176 27.21 -37.92 -8.40
N GLN A 177 27.08 -38.74 -7.36
CA GLN A 177 26.07 -38.55 -6.30
C GLN A 177 26.75 -38.36 -4.94
N MET A 178 27.49 -37.26 -4.77
CA MET A 178 27.86 -36.70 -3.45
C MET A 178 28.47 -35.27 -3.56
N THR A 179 27.89 -34.41 -4.40
CA THR A 179 28.37 -33.02 -4.54
C THR A 179 27.24 -32.01 -4.77
N ARG A 180 26.22 -31.99 -3.91
CA ARG A 180 25.19 -30.91 -3.91
C ARG A 180 24.86 -30.29 -2.54
N ILE A 181 25.53 -30.67 -1.45
CA ILE A 181 25.32 -30.09 -0.10
C ILE A 181 26.54 -29.28 0.38
N ARG A 182 27.16 -28.47 -0.49
CA ARG A 182 28.30 -27.61 -0.09
C ARG A 182 28.43 -26.27 -0.81
N LYS A 183 27.36 -25.76 -1.43
CA LYS A 183 27.38 -24.50 -2.19
C LYS A 183 26.50 -23.37 -1.64
N LEU A 184 26.09 -23.41 -0.37
CA LEU A 184 25.18 -22.40 0.19
C LEU A 184 25.75 -21.44 1.24
N LEU A 185 27.07 -21.39 1.47
CA LEU A 185 27.67 -20.36 2.34
C LEU A 185 29.11 -20.03 1.94
N PRO A 186 29.42 -18.78 1.52
CA PRO A 186 30.78 -18.28 1.68
C PRO A 186 30.81 -16.83 2.21
N PHE A 187 30.77 -16.64 3.53
CA PHE A 187 31.40 -15.49 4.19
C PHE A 187 31.84 -15.85 5.61
N LEU A 188 33.09 -16.29 5.77
CA LEU A 188 33.93 -16.11 6.97
C LEU A 188 35.40 -16.25 6.51
N PRO A 189 36.34 -15.43 7.01
CA PRO A 189 37.61 -15.15 6.34
C PRO A 189 38.71 -16.15 6.73
N LYS A 190 39.66 -16.40 5.82
CA LYS A 190 41.06 -16.73 6.17
C LYS A 190 42.02 -16.54 4.98
N HIS A 191 42.79 -15.49 5.14
CA HIS A 191 44.20 -15.25 4.78
C HIS A 191 45.04 -16.50 4.45
N LEU A 192 45.99 -16.33 3.53
CA LEU A 192 46.92 -17.31 2.92
C LEU A 192 46.27 -18.04 1.72
N LEU A 193 46.59 -17.70 0.47
CA LEU A 193 47.87 -18.01 -0.16
C LEU A 193 48.12 -17.11 -1.37
N ARG A 194 49.38 -16.67 -1.50
CA ARG A 194 49.94 -15.85 -2.57
C ARG A 194 50.80 -16.76 -3.46
N LYS A 195 50.55 -16.81 -4.77
CA LYS A 195 51.56 -16.57 -5.85
C LYS A 195 51.07 -16.99 -7.24
N LYS A 196 51.03 -15.97 -8.13
CA LYS A 196 51.52 -15.88 -9.52
C LYS A 196 51.37 -17.08 -10.47
N ALA A 197 50.63 -16.84 -11.56
CA ALA A 197 51.17 -16.92 -12.93
C ALA A 197 50.39 -15.97 -13.86
N GLN A 198 51.14 -15.23 -14.69
CA GLN A 198 50.67 -14.30 -15.72
C GLN A 198 50.38 -15.05 -17.02
N ALA A 199 49.39 -14.63 -17.80
CA ALA A 199 49.56 -14.04 -19.15
C ALA A 199 48.26 -14.07 -19.98
N ALA A 200 47.94 -12.90 -20.54
CA ALA A 200 47.28 -12.63 -21.83
C ALA A 200 46.08 -13.49 -22.27
N ASP A 201 44.87 -12.94 -22.16
CA ASP A 201 44.11 -12.54 -23.36
C ASP A 201 42.98 -11.57 -23.00
N SER A 202 42.77 -10.54 -23.82
CA SER A 202 41.72 -9.53 -23.60
C SER A 202 40.47 -9.89 -24.41
N PRO A 203 39.27 -10.06 -23.82
CA PRO A 203 38.05 -10.08 -24.59
C PRO A 203 37.56 -8.65 -24.86
N PRO A 204 36.84 -8.40 -25.97
CA PRO A 204 36.56 -7.05 -26.43
C PRO A 204 35.52 -6.37 -25.53
N ARG A 205 35.69 -5.05 -25.35
CA ARG A 205 34.70 -4.14 -24.78
C ARG A 205 33.37 -4.27 -25.54
N GLN A 206 32.38 -4.93 -24.97
CA GLN A 206 30.99 -4.77 -25.40
C GLN A 206 30.48 -3.43 -24.90
N ARG A 207 30.17 -2.54 -25.85
CA ARG A 207 29.40 -1.32 -25.60
C ARG A 207 27.97 -1.75 -25.27
N HIS A 208 27.46 -1.35 -24.10
CA HIS A 208 26.05 -1.48 -23.79
C HIS A 208 25.23 -0.57 -24.70
N ALA A 209 24.34 -1.16 -25.50
CA ALA A 209 23.38 -0.43 -26.33
C ALA A 209 22.22 0.09 -25.46
N THR A 210 21.92 1.37 -25.64
CA THR A 210 20.82 2.11 -25.02
C THR A 210 19.89 2.61 -26.13
N SER A 211 19.05 1.76 -26.72
CA SER A 211 17.88 2.15 -27.53
C SER A 211 17.06 0.91 -27.95
N VAL A 212 15.81 1.15 -28.35
CA VAL A 212 14.75 0.15 -28.64
C VAL A 212 14.92 -0.53 -30.02
N ASP A 213 16.12 -0.53 -30.60
CA ASP A 213 16.33 -1.02 -31.97
C ASP A 213 17.03 -2.39 -32.07
N ASP A 214 17.41 -3.02 -30.95
CA ASP A 214 18.11 -4.32 -30.95
C ASP A 214 17.20 -5.50 -30.53
N VAL A 215 16.04 -5.65 -31.19
CA VAL A 215 15.23 -6.89 -31.14
C VAL A 215 15.11 -7.45 -32.56
N GLU A 216 16.09 -8.25 -32.95
CA GLU A 216 16.20 -8.93 -34.25
C GLU A 216 15.42 -10.25 -34.31
N ASP A 217 14.14 -10.27 -33.91
CA ASP A 217 13.26 -11.36 -34.35
C ASP A 217 11.82 -10.91 -34.61
N SER A 218 11.28 -11.33 -35.77
CA SER A 218 9.99 -10.86 -36.29
C SER A 218 8.80 -11.39 -35.50
N ASP A 219 8.97 -12.57 -34.87
CA ASP A 219 7.96 -13.25 -34.07
C ASP A 219 7.76 -12.59 -32.69
N ASP A 220 8.83 -12.12 -32.05
CA ASP A 220 8.76 -11.41 -30.76
C ASP A 220 8.02 -10.07 -30.88
N ARG A 221 8.20 -9.35 -32.00
CA ARG A 221 7.47 -8.11 -32.28
C ARG A 221 5.98 -8.35 -32.49
N ALA A 222 5.61 -9.47 -33.11
CA ALA A 222 4.22 -9.84 -33.31
C ALA A 222 3.56 -10.24 -31.99
N ALA A 223 4.26 -11.01 -31.15
CA ALA A 223 3.82 -11.39 -29.81
C ALA A 223 3.63 -10.15 -28.92
N LEU A 224 4.60 -9.23 -28.91
CA LEU A 224 4.51 -7.98 -28.14
C LEU A 224 3.31 -7.13 -28.56
N LYS A 225 3.07 -6.98 -29.87
CA LYS A 225 1.90 -6.26 -30.40
C LYS A 225 0.58 -6.93 -29.97
N ALA A 226 0.52 -8.26 -29.97
CA ALA A 226 -0.68 -8.99 -29.52
C ALA A 226 -0.94 -8.77 -28.02
N VAL A 227 0.11 -8.83 -27.19
CA VAL A 227 0.04 -8.54 -25.75
C VAL A 227 -0.43 -7.10 -25.51
N MET A 228 0.16 -6.13 -26.20
CA MET A 228 -0.26 -4.72 -26.12
C MET A 228 -1.73 -4.53 -26.49
N ALA A 229 -2.19 -5.18 -27.56
CA ALA A 229 -3.58 -5.11 -28.00
C ALA A 229 -4.54 -5.71 -26.97
N ALA A 230 -4.21 -6.89 -26.42
CA ALA A 230 -5.01 -7.53 -25.38
C ALA A 230 -5.12 -6.69 -24.11
N ASN A 231 -3.99 -6.13 -23.65
CA ASN A 231 -3.95 -5.28 -22.45
C ASN A 231 -4.78 -4.00 -22.63
N ARG A 232 -4.72 -3.38 -23.81
CA ARG A 232 -5.57 -2.23 -24.14
C ARG A 232 -7.05 -2.62 -24.15
N ALA A 233 -7.39 -3.72 -24.80
CA ALA A 233 -8.77 -4.17 -24.95
C ALA A 233 -9.44 -4.43 -23.60
N CYS A 234 -8.75 -5.11 -22.67
CA CYS A 234 -9.35 -5.45 -21.38
C CYS A 234 -9.60 -4.20 -20.49
N GLY A 235 -8.72 -3.19 -20.58
CA GLY A 235 -8.82 -1.93 -19.84
C GLY A 235 -9.77 -0.90 -20.46
N GLN A 236 -10.09 -1.02 -21.76
CA GLN A 236 -10.84 -0.01 -22.51
C GLN A 236 -12.21 0.31 -21.91
N LYS A 237 -12.92 -0.70 -21.41
CA LYS A 237 -14.24 -0.53 -20.75
C LYS A 237 -14.17 0.27 -19.44
N TYR A 238 -12.97 0.53 -18.94
CA TYR A 238 -12.68 1.31 -17.75
C TYR A 238 -12.00 2.64 -18.05
N PHE A 239 -11.98 3.11 -19.30
CA PHE A 239 -11.41 4.42 -19.64
C PHE A 239 -11.96 5.54 -18.75
N ARG A 240 -11.06 6.28 -18.11
CA ARG A 240 -11.29 7.32 -17.08
C ARG A 240 -12.03 6.89 -15.83
N LYS A 241 -12.31 5.59 -15.67
CA LYS A 241 -12.81 5.02 -14.42
C LYS A 241 -11.65 4.73 -13.48
N ARG A 242 -11.92 4.87 -12.19
CA ARG A 242 -10.94 4.58 -11.14
C ARG A 242 -10.84 3.06 -10.95
N MET A 243 -9.68 2.48 -11.23
CA MET A 243 -9.32 1.09 -10.93
C MET A 243 -8.87 0.89 -9.49
N TRP A 244 -8.74 1.99 -8.76
CA TRP A 244 -8.45 2.02 -7.34
C TRP A 244 -9.36 3.04 -6.66
N GLY A 245 -10.07 2.63 -5.60
CA GLY A 245 -10.87 3.52 -4.77
C GLY A 245 -12.27 3.84 -5.29
N THR A 246 -12.94 2.91 -6.00
CA THR A 246 -14.37 3.06 -6.37
C THR A 246 -15.06 1.72 -6.54
N VAL A 247 -16.38 1.74 -6.72
CA VAL A 247 -17.18 0.58 -7.14
C VAL A 247 -16.73 0.01 -8.50
N ASP A 248 -16.10 0.82 -9.36
CA ASP A 248 -15.55 0.33 -10.63
C ASP A 248 -14.35 -0.61 -10.41
N GLN A 249 -13.55 -0.41 -9.35
CA GLN A 249 -12.53 -1.37 -8.92
C GLN A 249 -13.16 -2.73 -8.60
N LEU A 250 -14.23 -2.76 -7.79
CA LEU A 250 -14.90 -4.00 -7.41
C LEU A 250 -15.43 -4.74 -8.65
N LYS A 251 -16.06 -4.00 -9.57
CA LYS A 251 -16.50 -4.54 -10.86
C LYS A 251 -15.33 -5.08 -11.68
N ALA A 252 -14.19 -4.39 -11.70
CA ALA A 252 -13.00 -4.85 -12.41
C ALA A 252 -12.45 -6.16 -11.84
N ILE A 253 -12.30 -6.25 -10.52
CA ILE A 253 -11.81 -7.44 -9.83
C ILE A 253 -12.76 -8.63 -10.05
N MET A 254 -14.08 -8.43 -9.90
CA MET A 254 -15.07 -9.50 -10.03
C MET A 254 -15.24 -10.00 -11.47
N LEU A 255 -15.19 -9.10 -12.45
CA LEU A 255 -15.44 -9.46 -13.86
C LEU A 255 -14.18 -9.94 -14.57
N ASN A 256 -13.01 -9.40 -14.23
CA ASN A 256 -11.75 -9.79 -14.84
C ASN A 256 -10.57 -9.45 -13.90
N LYS A 257 -10.38 -10.30 -12.90
CA LYS A 257 -9.28 -10.24 -11.93
C LYS A 257 -7.91 -10.09 -12.60
N GLU A 258 -7.62 -10.88 -13.62
CA GLU A 258 -6.31 -10.87 -14.29
C GLU A 258 -6.05 -9.55 -15.02
N CYS A 259 -7.07 -8.98 -15.68
CA CYS A 259 -6.95 -7.64 -16.27
C CYS A 259 -6.68 -6.57 -15.20
N TRP A 260 -7.34 -6.64 -14.04
CA TRP A 260 -7.09 -5.71 -12.94
C TRP A 260 -5.68 -5.86 -12.37
N LEU A 261 -5.23 -7.10 -12.11
CA LEU A 261 -3.86 -7.40 -11.67
C LEU A 261 -2.85 -6.80 -12.63
N HIS A 262 -3.00 -7.07 -13.92
CA HIS A 262 -2.08 -6.59 -14.94
C HIS A 262 -2.05 -5.07 -15.05
N HIS A 263 -3.19 -4.39 -14.87
CA HIS A 263 -3.23 -2.92 -14.87
C HIS A 263 -2.61 -2.30 -13.60
N MET A 264 -2.73 -2.99 -12.48
CA MET A 264 -2.22 -2.52 -11.18
C MET A 264 -0.74 -2.84 -10.98
N MET A 265 -0.23 -3.89 -11.61
CA MET A 265 1.19 -4.21 -11.63
C MET A 265 2.00 -3.15 -12.39
N LEU A 266 3.21 -2.91 -11.93
CA LEU A 266 4.23 -2.23 -12.72
C LEU A 266 5.11 -3.27 -13.43
N ASN A 267 5.78 -2.84 -14.49
CA ASN A 267 6.79 -3.65 -15.14
C ASN A 267 7.96 -3.88 -14.17
N GLU A 268 8.19 -5.14 -13.81
CA GLU A 268 9.17 -5.55 -12.81
C GLU A 268 10.63 -5.17 -13.18
N ARG A 269 10.93 -4.89 -14.46
CA ARG A 269 12.28 -4.51 -14.92
C ARG A 269 12.58 -3.03 -14.82
N ASN A 270 11.61 -2.16 -15.07
CA ASN A 270 11.84 -0.71 -15.16
C ASN A 270 10.96 0.12 -14.22
N GLY A 271 9.96 -0.49 -13.60
CA GLY A 271 9.04 0.17 -12.67
C GLY A 271 8.08 1.16 -13.30
N LEU A 272 7.80 1.03 -14.59
CA LEU A 272 6.82 1.84 -15.32
C LEU A 272 5.56 1.00 -15.62
N ASP A 273 4.56 1.61 -16.26
CA ASP A 273 3.36 0.87 -16.65
C ASP A 273 3.73 -0.28 -17.61
N PRO A 274 3.06 -1.45 -17.49
CA PRO A 274 3.21 -2.53 -18.46
C PRO A 274 2.83 -2.10 -19.89
N GLU A 275 3.35 -2.81 -20.88
CA GLU A 275 3.08 -2.50 -22.28
C GLU A 275 1.59 -2.58 -22.61
N GLY A 276 1.06 -1.51 -23.21
CA GLY A 276 -0.37 -1.37 -23.47
C GLY A 276 -1.21 -0.98 -22.25
N VAL A 277 -0.61 -0.66 -21.11
CA VAL A 277 -1.28 -0.13 -19.90
C VAL A 277 -0.92 1.35 -19.69
N LYS A 278 -1.90 2.15 -19.32
CA LYS A 278 -1.73 3.54 -18.88
C LYS A 278 -2.65 3.78 -17.70
N LEU A 279 -2.07 3.92 -16.52
CA LEU A 279 -2.79 4.25 -15.30
C LEU A 279 -2.24 5.56 -14.74
N ARG A 280 -3.11 6.52 -14.37
CA ARG A 280 -2.69 7.83 -13.87
C ARG A 280 -3.43 8.15 -12.58
N ALA A 281 -2.78 8.92 -11.70
CA ALA A 281 -3.45 9.48 -10.54
C ALA A 281 -4.63 10.37 -10.96
N ALA A 282 -5.79 10.13 -10.35
CA ALA A 282 -6.92 11.05 -10.43
C ALA A 282 -6.49 12.41 -9.87
N GLN A 283 -6.98 13.49 -10.46
CA GLN A 283 -6.61 14.87 -10.12
C GLN A 283 -7.76 15.61 -9.45
N GLY A 284 -7.46 16.70 -8.75
CA GLY A 284 -8.42 17.52 -8.02
C GLY A 284 -8.73 16.98 -6.62
N LEU A 285 -9.46 17.76 -5.80
CA LEU A 285 -9.75 17.42 -4.41
C LEU A 285 -10.50 16.08 -4.28
N ASP A 286 -11.52 15.87 -5.11
CA ASP A 286 -12.32 14.63 -5.21
C ASP A 286 -11.49 13.33 -5.40
N ALA A 287 -10.22 13.43 -5.78
CA ALA A 287 -9.33 12.28 -5.93
C ALA A 287 -8.92 11.63 -4.59
N ALA A 288 -9.05 12.36 -3.47
CA ALA A 288 -8.67 11.89 -2.14
C ALA A 288 -9.70 12.19 -1.03
N ASP A 289 -10.88 12.73 -1.35
CA ASP A 289 -11.95 12.96 -0.37
C ASP A 289 -12.43 11.65 0.26
N TYR A 290 -12.84 10.72 -0.61
CA TYR A 290 -13.38 9.42 -0.27
C TYR A 290 -12.68 8.35 -1.10
N LEU A 291 -12.15 7.32 -0.42
CA LEU A 291 -11.56 6.18 -1.10
C LEU A 291 -12.61 5.17 -1.54
N PHE A 292 -13.71 5.02 -0.81
CA PHE A 292 -14.90 4.26 -1.23
C PHE A 292 -16.12 4.97 -0.66
N PRO A 293 -17.35 4.74 -1.17
CA PRO A 293 -18.55 5.27 -0.54
C PRO A 293 -18.58 4.97 0.96
N GLY A 294 -18.74 6.00 1.81
CA GLY A 294 -18.69 5.89 3.28
C GLY A 294 -17.29 5.86 3.90
N TYR A 295 -16.21 5.69 3.12
CA TYR A 295 -14.83 5.68 3.59
C TYR A 295 -14.15 7.03 3.30
N TRP A 296 -14.27 7.96 4.24
CA TRP A 296 -13.64 9.29 4.16
C TRP A 296 -12.13 9.20 4.42
N VAL A 297 -11.33 9.96 3.66
CA VAL A 297 -9.90 10.16 3.87
C VAL A 297 -9.65 11.63 4.19
N TRP A 298 -9.68 12.51 3.18
CA TRP A 298 -9.46 13.96 3.37
C TRP A 298 -10.74 14.78 3.57
N ALA A 299 -11.92 14.22 3.28
CA ALA A 299 -13.19 14.95 3.25
C ALA A 299 -13.47 15.80 4.51
N LYS A 300 -13.15 15.29 5.71
CA LYS A 300 -13.34 16.01 6.98
C LYS A 300 -12.39 17.20 7.15
N ILE A 301 -11.13 17.06 6.74
CA ILE A 301 -10.14 18.15 6.77
C ILE A 301 -10.55 19.23 5.77
N LEU A 302 -10.95 18.84 4.56
CA LEU A 302 -11.37 19.76 3.50
C LEU A 302 -12.58 20.60 3.92
N ALA A 303 -13.61 19.98 4.52
CA ALA A 303 -14.77 20.70 5.02
C ALA A 303 -14.42 21.72 6.11
N ASN A 304 -13.50 21.35 7.00
CA ASN A 304 -13.02 22.23 8.06
C ASN A 304 -12.17 23.39 7.52
N LEU A 305 -11.32 23.14 6.52
CA LEU A 305 -10.61 24.20 5.79
C LEU A 305 -11.61 25.13 5.08
N GLY A 306 -12.62 24.57 4.41
CA GLY A 306 -13.69 25.34 3.77
C GLY A 306 -14.39 26.30 4.74
N SER A 307 -14.59 25.89 5.99
CA SER A 307 -15.18 26.74 7.04
C SER A 307 -14.34 27.99 7.37
N LEU A 308 -13.02 27.98 7.12
CA LEU A 308 -12.13 29.13 7.28
C LEU A 308 -12.05 30.02 6.03
N GLY A 309 -12.72 29.63 4.94
CA GLY A 309 -12.73 30.34 3.67
C GLY A 309 -11.77 29.76 2.61
N TYR A 310 -11.25 28.55 2.80
CA TYR A 310 -10.50 27.86 1.73
C TYR A 310 -11.42 27.36 0.62
N ASP A 311 -10.91 27.37 -0.60
CA ASP A 311 -11.61 26.96 -1.81
C ASP A 311 -10.62 26.30 -2.81
N SER A 312 -11.09 26.01 -4.03
CA SER A 312 -10.25 25.41 -5.08
C SER A 312 -9.13 26.33 -5.60
N ASN A 313 -9.10 27.61 -5.24
CA ASN A 313 -8.06 28.56 -5.63
C ASN A 313 -7.00 28.75 -4.55
N SER A 314 -7.21 28.20 -3.35
CA SER A 314 -6.32 28.33 -2.19
C SER A 314 -5.94 26.98 -1.58
N MET A 315 -6.55 25.90 -2.07
CA MET A 315 -6.33 24.53 -1.62
C MET A 315 -6.11 23.59 -2.80
N TYR A 316 -5.00 22.86 -2.76
CA TYR A 316 -4.56 22.01 -3.87
C TYR A 316 -4.22 20.61 -3.37
N LEU A 317 -4.67 19.58 -4.08
CA LEU A 317 -4.25 18.20 -3.83
C LEU A 317 -3.12 17.82 -4.78
N ALA A 318 -1.95 17.52 -4.23
CA ALA A 318 -0.81 16.95 -4.95
C ALA A 318 -0.96 15.43 -5.10
N SER A 319 -1.94 15.03 -5.90
CA SER A 319 -2.22 13.62 -6.22
C SER A 319 -1.07 12.97 -7.01
N TYR A 320 -0.75 11.71 -6.70
CA TYR A 320 0.33 10.97 -7.37
C TYR A 320 0.07 9.46 -7.45
N ASP A 321 0.80 8.79 -8.33
CA ASP A 321 0.75 7.33 -8.45
C ASP A 321 1.67 6.67 -7.41
N TRP A 322 1.06 6.32 -6.28
CA TRP A 322 1.74 5.75 -5.12
C TRP A 322 2.42 4.41 -5.37
N ARG A 323 2.23 3.78 -6.54
CA ARG A 323 2.93 2.54 -6.91
C ARG A 323 4.37 2.79 -7.35
N LEU A 324 4.62 3.95 -7.96
CA LEU A 324 5.91 4.28 -8.57
C LEU A 324 6.98 4.59 -7.52
N SER A 325 8.23 4.24 -7.84
CA SER A 325 9.38 4.82 -7.12
C SER A 325 9.49 6.32 -7.41
N TYR A 326 10.16 7.06 -6.54
CA TYR A 326 10.10 8.52 -6.61
C TYR A 326 10.86 9.06 -7.82
N GLN A 327 11.95 8.40 -8.22
CA GLN A 327 12.61 8.70 -9.50
C GLN A 327 11.68 8.46 -10.70
N ASN A 328 10.88 7.38 -10.67
CA ASN A 328 9.91 7.09 -11.73
C ASN A 328 8.71 8.03 -11.72
N LEU A 329 8.30 8.57 -10.56
CA LEU A 329 7.31 9.66 -10.49
C LEU A 329 7.78 10.87 -11.29
N GLN A 330 9.05 11.25 -11.15
CA GLN A 330 9.61 12.33 -11.96
C GLN A 330 9.73 11.95 -13.43
N LYS A 331 10.28 10.76 -13.72
CA LYS A 331 10.53 10.31 -15.10
C LYS A 331 9.25 10.15 -15.93
N ARG A 332 8.21 9.53 -15.35
CA ARG A 332 6.95 9.22 -16.04
C ARG A 332 6.00 10.41 -16.07
N ASP A 333 5.84 11.08 -14.92
CA ASP A 333 4.75 12.03 -14.72
C ASP A 333 5.23 13.49 -14.60
N LEU A 334 6.54 13.74 -14.53
CA LEU A 334 7.12 15.04 -14.15
C LEU A 334 6.57 15.53 -12.81
N TYR A 335 6.31 14.60 -11.89
CA TYR A 335 5.55 14.87 -10.67
C TYR A 335 6.15 16.00 -9.82
N PHE A 336 7.45 15.97 -9.52
CA PHE A 336 8.06 16.99 -8.67
C PHE A 336 8.17 18.35 -9.36
N THR A 337 8.38 18.36 -10.68
CA THR A 337 8.29 19.59 -11.48
C THR A 337 6.89 20.20 -11.42
N LYS A 338 5.85 19.37 -11.56
CA LYS A 338 4.44 19.83 -11.45
C LYS A 338 4.09 20.28 -10.04
N LEU A 339 4.59 19.59 -9.01
CA LEU A 339 4.41 19.99 -7.61
C LEU A 339 5.08 21.35 -7.34
N LYS A 340 6.28 21.57 -7.88
CA LYS A 340 6.96 22.87 -7.83
C LYS A 340 6.07 23.96 -8.43
N HIS A 341 5.60 23.78 -9.66
CA HIS A 341 4.74 24.76 -10.32
C HIS A 341 3.43 24.97 -9.57
N THR A 342 2.82 23.92 -9.01
CA THR A 342 1.61 24.04 -8.18
C THR A 342 1.86 24.95 -6.97
N ILE A 343 3.02 24.82 -6.32
CA ILE A 343 3.40 25.66 -5.17
C ILE A 343 3.67 27.11 -5.62
N GLU A 344 4.35 27.31 -6.74
CA GLU A 344 4.63 28.64 -7.29
C GLU A 344 3.35 29.34 -7.76
N ASP A 345 2.45 28.61 -8.41
CA ASP A 345 1.14 29.10 -8.86
C ASP A 345 0.25 29.45 -7.66
N ALA A 346 0.21 28.60 -6.62
CA ALA A 346 -0.52 28.88 -5.38
C ALA A 346 0.00 30.14 -4.68
N HIS A 347 1.33 30.32 -4.66
CA HIS A 347 1.96 31.52 -4.12
C HIS A 347 1.57 32.77 -4.93
N MET A 348 1.66 32.69 -6.25
CA MET A 348 1.29 33.80 -7.14
C MET A 348 -0.21 34.14 -7.03
N GLN A 349 -1.08 33.14 -6.97
CA GLN A 349 -2.52 33.32 -6.79
C GLN A 349 -2.83 34.08 -5.49
N ALA A 350 -2.14 33.74 -4.39
CA ALA A 350 -2.31 34.43 -3.11
C ALA A 350 -1.84 35.89 -3.16
N ILE A 351 -0.69 36.16 -3.80
CA ILE A 351 -0.19 37.52 -4.03
C ILE A 351 -1.22 38.35 -4.82
N LEU A 352 -1.74 37.81 -5.93
CA LEU A 352 -2.72 38.51 -6.77
C LEU A 352 -4.05 38.72 -6.05
N SER A 353 -4.38 37.86 -5.09
CA SER A 353 -5.55 37.99 -4.22
C SER A 353 -5.34 38.97 -3.05
N GLY A 354 -4.20 39.66 -2.99
CA GLY A 354 -3.90 40.72 -2.02
C GLY A 354 -3.09 40.29 -0.79
N SER A 355 -2.59 39.05 -0.76
CA SER A 355 -1.75 38.57 0.35
C SER A 355 -0.34 39.19 0.29
N THR A 356 0.28 39.41 1.44
CA THR A 356 1.71 39.76 1.48
C THR A 356 2.58 38.58 1.01
N PRO A 357 3.84 38.81 0.59
CA PRO A 357 4.77 37.72 0.26
C PRO A 357 5.00 36.72 1.40
N GLU A 358 4.83 37.13 2.65
CA GLU A 358 4.92 36.22 3.78
C GLU A 358 3.70 35.31 3.91
N GLU A 359 2.51 35.86 3.69
CA GLU A 359 1.23 35.14 3.75
C GLU A 359 1.04 34.21 2.56
N ALA A 360 1.50 34.63 1.37
CA ALA A 360 1.44 33.84 0.16
C ALA A 360 2.30 32.56 0.18
N ARG A 361 3.20 32.39 1.17
CA ARG A 361 3.94 31.13 1.31
C ARG A 361 2.98 29.96 1.60
N VAL A 362 3.24 28.83 0.97
CA VAL A 362 2.37 27.66 0.95
C VAL A 362 2.60 26.78 2.17
N MET A 363 1.53 26.40 2.87
CA MET A 363 1.54 25.39 3.92
C MET A 363 1.40 24.00 3.30
N ILE A 364 2.32 23.09 3.65
CA ILE A 364 2.27 21.70 3.19
C ILE A 364 1.63 20.83 4.27
N ILE A 365 0.64 20.03 3.89
CA ILE A 365 0.02 19.04 4.79
C ILE A 365 0.20 17.67 4.15
N SER A 366 0.99 16.81 4.78
CA SER A 366 1.23 15.45 4.29
C SER A 366 0.65 14.42 5.23
N HIS A 367 0.15 13.31 4.69
CA HIS A 367 -0.28 12.15 5.48
C HIS A 367 0.52 10.90 5.12
N SER A 368 0.92 10.11 6.12
CA SER A 368 1.53 8.78 5.90
C SER A 368 2.73 8.83 4.94
N MET A 369 2.73 8.03 3.87
CA MET A 369 3.76 8.04 2.83
C MET A 369 3.97 9.42 2.17
N GLY A 370 2.96 10.29 2.17
CA GLY A 370 3.07 11.66 1.67
C GLY A 370 4.18 12.45 2.35
N ALA A 371 4.53 12.12 3.60
CA ALA A 371 5.64 12.71 4.32
C ALA A 371 6.99 12.40 3.66
N THR A 372 7.19 11.17 3.21
CA THR A 372 8.42 10.74 2.50
C THR A 372 8.49 11.31 1.08
N ILE A 373 7.33 11.48 0.41
CA ILE A 373 7.22 12.19 -0.87
C ILE A 373 7.63 13.66 -0.71
N PHE A 374 7.17 14.31 0.34
CA PHE A 374 7.55 15.69 0.63
C PHE A 374 9.03 15.81 0.98
N MET A 375 9.57 14.89 1.78
CA MET A 375 11.00 14.84 2.09
C MET A 375 11.84 14.70 0.81
N TYR A 376 11.43 13.84 -0.11
CA TYR A 376 12.08 13.73 -1.42
C TYR A 376 11.96 15.03 -2.21
N PHE A 377 10.77 15.63 -2.25
CA PHE A 377 10.51 16.86 -2.99
C PHE A 377 11.39 18.03 -2.51
N VAL A 378 11.51 18.27 -1.21
CA VAL A 378 12.32 19.40 -0.71
C VAL A 378 13.81 19.21 -1.02
N ASN A 379 14.30 17.97 -1.04
CA ASN A 379 15.67 17.65 -1.45
C ASN A 379 15.86 17.73 -2.97
N TRP A 380 14.87 17.31 -3.75
CA TRP A 380 14.82 17.50 -5.20
C TRP A 380 14.82 19.00 -5.55
N ALA A 381 14.01 19.80 -4.87
CA ALA A 381 13.93 21.25 -5.07
C ALA A 381 15.26 21.93 -4.69
N ARG A 382 15.87 21.54 -3.57
CA ARG A 382 17.22 22.00 -3.22
C ARG A 382 18.24 21.72 -4.32
N ALA A 383 18.21 20.50 -4.89
CA ALA A 383 19.17 20.09 -5.90
C ALA A 383 18.96 20.77 -7.27
N ASN A 384 17.71 21.07 -7.64
CA ASN A 384 17.36 21.60 -8.97
C ASN A 384 17.16 23.13 -8.99
N GLU A 385 16.65 23.72 -7.91
CA GLU A 385 16.27 25.14 -7.81
C GLU A 385 17.16 25.92 -6.83
N GLY A 386 17.95 25.22 -6.01
CA GLY A 386 18.84 25.80 -5.00
C GLY A 386 18.27 25.81 -3.58
N GLU A 387 19.15 26.09 -2.61
CA GLU A 387 18.83 26.04 -1.17
C GLU A 387 17.73 27.03 -0.73
N GLU A 388 17.55 28.13 -1.45
CA GLU A 388 16.64 29.20 -1.05
C GLU A 388 15.20 29.00 -1.55
N TRP A 389 14.95 28.04 -2.44
CA TRP A 389 13.60 27.81 -3.01
C TRP A 389 12.58 27.48 -1.92
N CYS A 390 12.94 26.58 -1.00
CA CYS A 390 12.07 26.19 0.12
C CYS A 390 11.78 27.39 1.06
N ALA A 391 12.80 28.20 1.35
CA ALA A 391 12.65 29.40 2.17
C ALA A 391 11.77 30.47 1.50
N LYS A 392 11.80 30.55 0.17
CA LYS A 392 10.97 31.50 -0.58
C LYS A 392 9.49 31.13 -0.55
N TYR A 393 9.16 29.86 -0.83
CA TYR A 393 7.77 29.48 -1.14
C TYR A 393 7.02 28.76 -0.02
N LEU A 394 7.69 28.16 0.95
CA LEU A 394 7.02 27.30 1.94
C LEU A 394 6.83 28.02 3.27
N SER A 395 5.62 27.96 3.85
CA SER A 395 5.29 28.58 5.14
C SER A 395 5.58 27.65 6.31
N GLY A 396 5.24 26.37 6.18
CA GLY A 396 5.41 25.35 7.20
C GLY A 396 5.08 23.95 6.64
N TRP A 397 5.31 22.93 7.46
CA TRP A 397 4.98 21.54 7.14
C TRP A 397 4.23 20.89 8.29
N ILE A 398 3.02 20.42 8.01
CA ILE A 398 2.21 19.58 8.89
C ILE A 398 2.37 18.13 8.44
N ASN A 399 3.04 17.33 9.27
CA ASN A 399 3.31 15.92 9.04
C ASN A 399 2.34 15.06 9.86
N ILE A 400 1.31 14.50 9.22
CA ILE A 400 0.29 13.66 9.85
C ILE A 400 0.66 12.18 9.69
N ALA A 401 0.92 11.50 10.80
CA ALA A 401 1.23 10.07 10.85
C ALA A 401 2.31 9.64 9.84
N GLY A 402 3.34 10.47 9.62
CA GLY A 402 4.34 10.27 8.58
C GLY A 402 5.24 9.07 8.81
N THR A 403 5.49 8.31 7.74
CA THR A 403 6.36 7.10 7.75
C THR A 403 7.82 7.42 7.45
N VAL A 404 8.36 8.48 8.05
CA VAL A 404 9.68 9.04 7.66
C VAL A 404 10.87 8.11 7.93
N LEU A 405 10.73 7.12 8.83
CA LEU A 405 11.72 6.05 9.00
C LEU A 405 11.27 4.70 8.44
N GLY A 406 10.14 4.65 7.72
CA GLY A 406 9.57 3.43 7.16
C GLY A 406 8.74 2.61 8.16
N THR A 407 8.26 1.44 7.73
CA THR A 407 7.44 0.53 8.54
C THR A 407 7.81 -0.93 8.27
N PRO A 408 7.93 -1.80 9.29
CA PRO A 408 8.08 -3.24 9.10
C PRO A 408 6.99 -3.88 8.22
N LYS A 409 5.79 -3.28 8.20
CA LYS A 409 4.63 -3.75 7.44
C LYS A 409 4.84 -3.78 5.94
N SER A 410 5.61 -2.82 5.39
CA SER A 410 5.90 -2.81 3.95
C SER A 410 6.78 -3.98 3.55
N LEU A 411 7.68 -4.43 4.44
CA LEU A 411 8.54 -5.60 4.19
C LEU A 411 7.72 -6.89 4.18
N ALA A 412 6.85 -7.11 5.16
CA ALA A 412 6.01 -8.30 5.22
C ALA A 412 5.12 -8.45 3.97
N MET A 413 4.50 -7.36 3.53
CA MET A 413 3.70 -7.35 2.30
C MET A 413 4.52 -7.69 1.05
N MET A 414 5.77 -7.22 0.97
CA MET A 414 6.61 -7.49 -0.19
C MET A 414 7.19 -8.91 -0.19
N LEU A 415 7.39 -9.48 0.99
CA LEU A 415 7.90 -10.84 1.18
C LEU A 415 6.82 -11.89 0.87
N SER A 416 5.71 -11.88 1.61
CA SER A 416 4.68 -12.92 1.57
C SER A 416 3.32 -12.45 1.06
N GLY A 417 3.12 -11.14 0.93
CA GLY A 417 1.80 -10.59 0.64
C GLY A 417 0.81 -10.75 1.79
N GLU A 418 1.29 -10.95 3.01
CA GLU A 418 0.51 -11.05 4.24
C GLU A 418 0.77 -9.84 5.15
N MET A 419 -0.28 -9.36 5.83
CA MET A 419 -0.24 -8.33 6.87
C MET A 419 -1.26 -8.69 7.97
N ARG A 420 -1.08 -8.19 9.20
CA ARG A 420 -2.06 -8.41 10.28
C ARG A 420 -3.48 -7.94 9.89
N ASP A 421 -3.56 -6.82 9.19
CA ASP A 421 -4.85 -6.20 8.83
C ASP A 421 -5.64 -6.95 7.74
N THR A 422 -5.00 -7.83 6.96
CA THR A 422 -5.76 -8.73 6.07
C THR A 422 -6.61 -9.73 6.86
N ALA A 423 -6.19 -10.10 8.07
CA ALA A 423 -6.94 -10.97 8.97
C ALA A 423 -7.99 -10.22 9.83
N GLN A 424 -7.96 -8.88 9.86
CA GLN A 424 -8.81 -8.04 10.73
C GLN A 424 -9.61 -6.94 10.01
N LEU A 425 -9.50 -6.81 8.68
CA LEU A 425 -10.43 -5.99 7.89
C LEU A 425 -11.86 -6.47 8.17
N ASN A 426 -12.69 -5.62 8.76
CA ASN A 426 -14.11 -5.88 9.03
C ASN A 426 -14.79 -6.45 7.77
N GLY A 427 -15.15 -7.72 7.83
CA GLY A 427 -16.13 -8.46 7.02
C GLY A 427 -15.97 -8.51 5.49
N MET A 428 -15.73 -7.38 4.82
CA MET A 428 -15.77 -7.29 3.35
C MET A 428 -14.37 -7.12 2.74
N GLY A 429 -13.44 -6.43 3.41
CA GLY A 429 -12.08 -6.21 2.91
C GLY A 429 -11.18 -7.44 2.99
N SER A 430 -11.22 -8.16 4.11
CA SER A 430 -10.53 -9.44 4.34
C SER A 430 -11.12 -10.53 3.43
N LEU A 431 -12.45 -10.63 3.42
CA LEU A 431 -13.18 -11.57 2.59
C LEU A 431 -12.98 -11.34 1.09
N MET A 432 -12.79 -10.09 0.63
CA MET A 432 -12.47 -9.81 -0.78
C MET A 432 -11.00 -10.05 -1.11
N LEU A 433 -10.05 -9.58 -0.29
CA LEU A 433 -8.62 -9.72 -0.61
C LEU A 433 -8.11 -11.16 -0.45
N GLU A 434 -8.64 -11.93 0.52
CA GLU A 434 -8.22 -13.31 0.77
C GLU A 434 -8.94 -14.32 -0.14
N ASN A 435 -10.20 -14.07 -0.53
CA ASN A 435 -10.90 -14.96 -1.45
C ASN A 435 -10.59 -14.69 -2.93
N PHE A 436 -10.19 -13.46 -3.31
CA PHE A 436 -9.92 -13.15 -4.72
C PHE A 436 -8.44 -13.23 -5.10
N PHE A 437 -7.47 -13.02 -4.21
CA PHE A 437 -6.04 -13.04 -4.56
C PHE A 437 -5.25 -14.01 -3.68
N SER A 438 -4.40 -14.82 -4.31
CA SER A 438 -3.45 -15.65 -3.55
C SER A 438 -2.35 -14.79 -2.95
N ARG A 439 -1.72 -15.28 -1.87
CA ARG A 439 -0.54 -14.64 -1.24
C ARG A 439 0.56 -14.32 -2.25
N LYS A 440 0.91 -15.31 -3.10
CA LYS A 440 1.84 -15.13 -4.21
C LYS A 440 1.47 -13.98 -5.15
N GLN A 441 0.19 -13.82 -5.51
CA GLN A 441 -0.26 -12.71 -6.36
C GLN A 441 -0.12 -11.35 -5.67
N ARG A 442 -0.47 -11.27 -4.36
CA ARG A 442 -0.31 -10.04 -3.57
C ARG A 442 1.16 -9.67 -3.39
N ALA A 443 2.01 -10.64 -3.07
CA ALA A 443 3.45 -10.45 -2.92
C ALA A 443 4.09 -9.99 -4.24
N ARG A 444 3.65 -10.56 -5.38
CA ARG A 444 4.11 -10.15 -6.71
C ARG A 444 3.69 -8.71 -7.05
N LEU A 445 2.45 -8.33 -6.77
CA LEU A 445 2.00 -6.93 -6.90
C LEU A 445 2.88 -5.99 -6.08
N ALA A 446 3.07 -6.31 -4.79
CA ALA A 446 3.86 -5.53 -3.85
C ALA A 446 5.31 -5.35 -4.32
N ARG A 447 5.95 -6.42 -4.81
CA ARG A 447 7.31 -6.36 -5.38
C ARG A 447 7.42 -5.49 -6.63
N SER A 448 6.33 -5.36 -7.40
CA SER A 448 6.30 -4.45 -8.54
C SER A 448 6.21 -2.97 -8.13
N TRP A 449 5.75 -2.67 -6.91
CA TRP A 449 5.51 -1.30 -6.44
C TRP A 449 6.72 -0.69 -5.72
N GLY A 450 7.61 -0.02 -6.47
CA GLY A 450 8.77 0.68 -5.89
C GLY A 450 8.42 1.80 -4.90
N GLY A 451 7.19 2.33 -4.91
CA GLY A 451 6.69 3.23 -3.87
C GLY A 451 6.63 2.57 -2.50
N LEU A 452 6.27 1.28 -2.45
CA LEU A 452 6.23 0.50 -1.21
C LEU A 452 7.63 0.27 -0.63
N ALA A 453 8.62 0.03 -1.48
CA ALA A 453 10.03 -0.10 -1.09
C ALA A 453 10.56 1.18 -0.41
N SER A 454 10.05 2.35 -0.81
CA SER A 454 10.44 3.65 -0.22
C SER A 454 9.97 3.82 1.24
N MET A 455 9.17 2.89 1.76
CA MET A 455 8.75 2.86 3.17
C MET A 455 9.46 1.76 3.96
N PHE A 456 10.54 1.18 3.45
CA PHE A 456 11.30 0.21 4.21
C PHE A 456 12.04 0.89 5.38
N PRO A 457 12.23 0.18 6.50
CA PRO A 457 12.96 0.65 7.68
C PRO A 457 14.33 1.30 7.37
N TYR A 458 14.45 2.60 7.63
CA TYR A 458 15.68 3.38 7.48
C TYR A 458 16.58 3.31 8.72
N GLY A 459 17.90 3.35 8.53
CA GLY A 459 18.87 3.48 9.62
C GLY A 459 19.40 2.15 10.19
N GLY A 460 18.96 1.03 9.62
CA GLY A 460 19.45 -0.31 9.93
C GLY A 460 19.42 -0.61 11.43
N GLU A 461 20.47 -1.29 11.91
CA GLU A 461 20.51 -1.81 13.28
C GLU A 461 20.63 -0.74 14.37
N ARG A 462 21.07 0.48 14.01
CA ARG A 462 21.22 1.57 14.99
C ARG A 462 19.87 2.15 15.41
N VAL A 463 18.89 2.10 14.51
CA VAL A 463 17.54 2.61 14.75
C VAL A 463 16.62 1.47 15.15
N TRP A 464 16.66 0.35 14.41
CA TRP A 464 15.73 -0.77 14.58
C TRP A 464 16.24 -1.90 15.49
N GLY A 465 17.42 -1.71 16.09
CA GLY A 465 18.07 -2.64 17.02
C GLY A 465 19.02 -3.65 16.37
N ARG A 466 19.85 -4.30 17.20
CA ARG A 466 20.80 -5.36 16.83
C ARG A 466 20.37 -6.72 17.40
N LEU A 467 20.72 -7.82 16.73
CA LEU A 467 20.34 -9.17 17.19
C LEU A 467 20.83 -9.47 18.62
N SER A 468 21.84 -8.76 19.11
CA SER A 468 22.44 -8.95 20.44
C SER A 468 21.84 -8.12 21.57
N HIS A 469 20.98 -7.14 21.30
CA HIS A 469 20.46 -6.20 22.30
C HIS A 469 18.99 -5.82 22.00
N PRO A 470 18.18 -5.46 23.02
CA PRO A 470 16.83 -4.92 22.78
C PRO A 470 16.87 -3.70 21.83
N ALA A 471 15.85 -3.57 20.99
CA ALA A 471 15.74 -2.38 20.15
C ALA A 471 15.40 -1.14 21.00
N PRO A 472 15.70 0.09 20.53
CA PRO A 472 15.44 1.31 21.29
C PRO A 472 13.97 1.53 21.66
N ASP A 473 13.05 0.92 20.92
CA ASP A 473 11.60 0.96 21.13
C ASP A 473 11.05 -0.20 21.98
N GLU A 474 11.94 -1.02 22.56
CA GLU A 474 11.59 -2.10 23.47
C GLU A 474 11.92 -1.76 24.92
N ASP A 475 11.28 -2.50 25.83
CA ASP A 475 11.61 -2.47 27.26
C ASP A 475 13.04 -3.00 27.47
N PRO A 476 13.95 -2.19 28.05
CA PRO A 476 15.32 -2.61 28.31
C PRO A 476 15.43 -3.78 29.31
N ASP A 477 14.45 -3.94 30.20
CA ASP A 477 14.45 -4.96 31.25
C ASP A 477 13.76 -6.27 30.82
N ARG A 478 13.40 -6.38 29.54
CA ARG A 478 12.72 -7.54 28.99
C ARG A 478 13.62 -8.78 28.99
N GLU A 479 13.18 -9.83 29.70
CA GLU A 479 13.93 -11.09 29.85
C GLU A 479 14.25 -11.78 28.52
N THR A 480 13.36 -11.67 27.52
CA THR A 480 13.59 -12.13 26.14
C THR A 480 13.53 -10.96 25.17
N PRO A 481 14.67 -10.34 24.80
CA PRO A 481 14.73 -9.34 23.75
C PRO A 481 14.16 -9.94 22.46
N SER A 482 13.49 -9.15 21.60
CA SER A 482 13.02 -9.66 20.29
C SER A 482 14.14 -10.06 19.34
N LEU A 483 15.40 -9.96 19.76
CA LEU A 483 16.60 -10.10 18.95
C LEU A 483 16.49 -9.19 17.72
N SER A 484 15.98 -7.96 17.87
CA SER A 484 15.86 -6.87 16.86
C SER A 484 15.43 -7.21 15.43
N SER A 485 15.02 -8.43 15.16
CA SER A 485 14.83 -8.97 13.83
C SER A 485 13.46 -8.53 13.37
N ILE A 486 13.34 -8.03 12.14
CA ILE A 486 12.02 -7.70 11.59
C ILE A 486 11.35 -8.98 11.07
N ILE A 487 12.12 -9.93 10.55
CA ILE A 487 11.63 -11.21 10.05
C ILE A 487 12.39 -12.34 10.79
N ASP A 488 11.65 -13.30 11.33
CA ASP A 488 12.18 -14.49 12.01
C ASP A 488 11.55 -15.72 11.36
N VAL A 489 12.36 -16.45 10.61
CA VAL A 489 11.96 -17.65 9.85
C VAL A 489 12.36 -18.88 10.66
N GLU A 490 11.38 -19.70 10.99
CA GLU A 490 11.58 -21.00 11.61
C GLU A 490 11.53 -22.09 10.53
N TYR A 491 12.49 -23.02 10.57
CA TYR A 491 12.53 -24.17 9.67
C TYR A 491 12.92 -25.44 10.44
N ASN A 492 12.24 -26.54 10.14
CA ASN A 492 12.59 -27.85 10.67
C ASN A 492 13.66 -28.51 9.79
N PRO A 493 14.90 -28.70 10.28
CA PRO A 493 16.00 -29.12 9.42
C PRO A 493 15.89 -30.53 8.84
N ASP A 494 15.12 -31.49 9.39
CA ASP A 494 15.03 -32.84 8.83
C ASP A 494 13.74 -33.61 9.25
N ASP A 495 13.05 -34.18 8.26
CA ASP A 495 12.12 -35.33 8.38
C ASP A 495 12.88 -36.68 8.24
N THR A 496 14.22 -36.67 8.32
CA THR A 496 15.06 -37.84 8.04
C THR A 496 15.99 -38.33 9.14
N GLU A 497 16.03 -37.73 10.33
CA GLU A 497 16.76 -38.34 11.46
C GLU A 497 15.94 -38.34 12.74
N THR A 498 15.59 -39.56 13.15
CA THR A 498 15.10 -39.93 14.48
C THR A 498 16.17 -39.62 15.52
N ASP A 499 16.13 -38.43 16.12
CA ASP A 499 16.74 -38.19 17.42
C ASP A 499 15.87 -37.20 18.22
N GLU A 500 15.52 -37.58 19.45
CA GLU A 500 14.52 -36.92 20.32
C GLU A 500 14.94 -35.53 20.87
N THR A 501 15.82 -34.81 20.16
CA THR A 501 16.14 -33.42 20.45
C THR A 501 16.13 -32.59 19.17
N THR A 502 14.96 -32.36 18.58
CA THR A 502 14.80 -31.57 17.37
C THR A 502 15.20 -30.11 17.65
N ARG A 503 16.44 -29.75 17.30
CA ARG A 503 16.91 -28.35 17.30
C ARG A 503 16.24 -27.63 16.13
N LEU A 504 15.13 -26.95 16.39
CA LEU A 504 14.53 -25.99 15.46
C LEU A 504 15.62 -25.01 14.98
N SER A 505 15.86 -24.96 13.68
CA SER A 505 16.81 -24.02 13.09
C SER A 505 16.07 -22.71 12.79
N ARG A 506 16.57 -21.60 13.35
CA ARG A 506 15.96 -20.27 13.21
C ARG A 506 16.86 -19.36 12.38
N PHE A 507 16.26 -18.64 11.44
CA PHE A 507 16.92 -17.64 10.59
C PHE A 507 16.29 -16.27 10.83
N GLN A 508 17.10 -15.29 11.26
CA GLN A 508 16.63 -13.96 11.64
C GLN A 508 17.22 -12.88 10.73
N LEU A 509 16.37 -11.95 10.29
CA LEU A 509 16.74 -10.81 9.45
C LEU A 509 16.49 -9.50 10.21
N SER A 510 17.52 -8.68 10.34
CA SER A 510 17.43 -7.31 10.85
C SER A 510 17.07 -6.31 9.73
N ALA A 511 16.77 -5.07 10.09
CA ALA A 511 16.54 -3.98 9.14
C ALA A 511 17.71 -3.77 8.15
N ALA A 512 18.94 -4.13 8.54
CA ALA A 512 20.11 -3.95 7.69
C ALA A 512 20.14 -4.94 6.50
N ASN A 513 19.59 -6.15 6.67
CA ASN A 513 19.76 -7.24 5.71
C ASN A 513 18.43 -7.67 5.07
N VAL A 514 17.30 -7.32 5.68
CA VAL A 514 15.97 -7.74 5.22
C VAL A 514 15.65 -7.19 3.83
N SER A 515 16.04 -5.96 3.51
CA SER A 515 15.82 -5.38 2.17
C SER A 515 16.55 -6.19 1.10
N SER A 516 17.83 -6.50 1.31
CA SER A 516 18.62 -7.36 0.43
C SER A 516 18.06 -8.77 0.34
N PHE A 517 17.54 -9.33 1.44
CA PHE A 517 16.85 -10.61 1.38
C PHE A 517 15.63 -10.56 0.47
N VAL A 518 14.78 -9.53 0.59
CA VAL A 518 13.60 -9.36 -0.26
C VAL A 518 14.00 -9.18 -1.73
N GLU A 519 15.10 -8.48 -2.02
CA GLU A 519 15.66 -8.33 -3.37
C GLU A 519 16.02 -9.68 -4.02
N HIS A 520 16.45 -10.65 -3.21
CA HIS A 520 16.84 -11.98 -3.68
C HIS A 520 15.73 -13.04 -3.54
N SER A 521 14.59 -12.69 -2.90
CA SER A 521 13.50 -13.63 -2.56
C SER A 521 12.41 -13.75 -3.66
N GLY A 522 12.75 -13.55 -4.92
CA GLY A 522 11.77 -13.48 -6.01
C GLY A 522 12.15 -14.30 -7.26
N SER A 523 11.47 -15.44 -7.44
CA SER A 523 11.50 -16.33 -8.62
C SER A 523 12.78 -17.15 -8.83
N ASP A 524 12.67 -18.22 -9.63
CA ASP A 524 13.74 -19.18 -9.94
C ASP A 524 14.97 -18.56 -10.64
N GLU A 525 14.89 -17.29 -11.05
CA GLU A 525 16.01 -16.47 -11.52
C GLU A 525 16.27 -15.28 -10.57
N PRO A 526 17.52 -15.04 -10.14
CA PRO A 526 17.88 -13.84 -9.39
C PRO A 526 17.63 -12.59 -10.26
N ARG A 527 16.53 -11.87 -10.01
CA ARG A 527 16.26 -10.58 -10.67
C ARG A 527 16.43 -9.46 -9.67
N HIS A 528 17.51 -8.69 -9.85
CA HIS A 528 17.74 -7.45 -9.12
C HIS A 528 16.56 -6.49 -9.35
N PRO A 529 15.77 -6.15 -8.31
CA PRO A 529 14.61 -5.28 -8.50
C PRO A 529 15.02 -3.89 -8.99
N TYR A 530 14.22 -3.29 -9.87
CA TYR A 530 14.54 -1.98 -10.45
C TYR A 530 14.67 -0.85 -9.41
N TRP A 531 13.99 -0.98 -8.27
CA TRP A 531 13.97 0.03 -7.20
C TRP A 531 15.12 -0.13 -6.20
N ALA A 532 15.81 -1.28 -6.18
CA ALA A 532 16.89 -1.54 -5.22
C ALA A 532 18.05 -0.55 -5.37
N ASP A 533 18.37 -0.15 -6.60
CA ASP A 533 19.39 0.87 -6.88
C ASP A 533 18.92 2.31 -6.67
N GLN A 534 17.65 2.53 -6.33
CA GLN A 534 17.04 3.87 -6.29
C GLN A 534 16.88 4.44 -4.88
N ILE A 535 17.13 3.64 -3.83
CA ILE A 535 16.89 4.01 -2.43
C ILE A 535 18.08 3.61 -1.58
N ASP A 536 18.56 4.53 -0.75
CA ASP A 536 19.60 4.27 0.25
C ASP A 536 18.99 4.19 1.66
N TYR A 537 18.99 2.99 2.24
CA TYR A 537 18.46 2.73 3.59
C TYR A 537 19.45 2.98 4.73
N SER A 538 20.70 3.35 4.40
CA SER A 538 21.79 3.48 5.34
C SER A 538 21.70 4.73 6.22
N ILE A 539 22.74 4.98 6.99
CA ILE A 539 22.86 6.15 7.86
C ILE A 539 24.20 6.85 7.62
N ALA A 540 24.20 8.18 7.67
CA ALA A 540 25.43 8.94 7.54
C ALA A 540 26.40 8.62 8.69
N THR A 541 27.63 8.24 8.33
CA THR A 541 28.73 7.98 9.28
C THR A 541 29.76 9.11 9.28
N SER A 542 29.78 9.92 8.23
CA SER A 542 30.71 11.04 8.05
C SER A 542 29.99 12.29 7.54
N LYS A 543 30.59 13.47 7.75
CA LYS A 543 30.08 14.72 7.16
C LYS A 543 30.12 14.68 5.63
N LYS A 544 31.01 13.87 5.04
CA LYS A 544 31.09 13.66 3.59
C LYS A 544 29.84 12.92 3.08
N ASP A 545 29.34 11.94 3.83
CA ASP A 545 28.13 11.19 3.48
C ASP A 545 26.94 12.15 3.40
N LEU A 546 26.78 13.02 4.41
CA LEU A 546 25.74 14.06 4.42
C LEU A 546 25.83 14.98 3.20
N GLN A 547 27.02 15.43 2.81
CA GLN A 547 27.18 16.32 1.65
C GLN A 547 26.96 15.59 0.32
N HIS A 548 27.32 14.31 0.24
CA HIS A 548 27.09 13.49 -0.94
C HIS A 548 25.59 13.24 -1.14
N ALA A 549 24.90 12.86 -0.07
CA ALA A 549 23.46 12.59 -0.05
C ALA A 549 22.61 13.78 -0.50
N LYS A 550 23.09 15.02 -0.26
CA LYS A 550 22.40 16.22 -0.76
C LYS A 550 22.22 16.25 -2.27
N LYS A 551 23.12 15.60 -3.02
CA LYS A 551 23.13 15.55 -4.49
C LYS A 551 22.69 14.21 -5.04
N ASP A 552 22.60 13.18 -4.20
CA ASP A 552 22.23 11.83 -4.62
C ASP A 552 20.73 11.58 -4.38
N PRO A 553 19.91 11.39 -5.44
CA PRO A 553 18.49 11.09 -5.30
C PRO A 553 18.19 9.81 -4.49
N LYS A 554 19.14 8.89 -4.34
CA LYS A 554 18.96 7.68 -3.51
C LYS A 554 18.73 8.00 -2.04
N GLY A 555 19.33 9.09 -1.54
CA GLY A 555 19.23 9.49 -0.14
C GLY A 555 18.11 10.48 0.16
N TRP A 556 17.41 11.02 -0.84
CA TRP A 556 16.49 12.16 -0.65
C TRP A 556 15.23 11.83 0.15
N THR A 557 14.83 10.56 0.24
CA THR A 557 13.76 10.12 1.15
C THR A 557 14.24 9.91 2.57
N ASN A 558 15.53 9.64 2.75
CA ASN A 558 16.09 9.16 4.01
C ASN A 558 16.54 10.35 4.89
N PRO A 559 15.81 10.66 5.98
CA PRO A 559 16.13 11.80 6.82
C PRO A 559 17.36 11.59 7.71
N LEU A 560 17.87 10.36 7.82
CA LEU A 560 19.09 10.01 8.56
C LEU A 560 20.37 10.18 7.71
N LEU A 561 20.19 10.39 6.41
CA LEU A 561 21.27 10.53 5.44
C LEU A 561 21.27 11.93 4.80
N THR A 562 20.09 12.48 4.54
CA THR A 562 19.95 13.79 3.90
C THR A 562 19.36 14.82 4.89
N PRO A 563 20.14 15.84 5.29
CA PRO A 563 19.63 16.88 6.20
C PRO A 563 18.60 17.78 5.51
N LEU A 564 17.73 18.39 6.32
CA LEU A 564 16.75 19.37 5.88
C LEU A 564 17.41 20.53 5.11
N PRO A 565 16.79 21.04 4.03
CA PRO A 565 17.24 22.23 3.34
C PRO A 565 17.02 23.49 4.18
N ARG A 566 17.43 24.64 3.65
CA ARG A 566 17.11 25.92 4.29
C ARG A 566 15.64 26.28 4.13
N PHE A 567 15.02 26.67 5.23
CA PHE A 567 13.68 27.25 5.28
C PHE A 567 13.74 28.67 5.84
N HIS A 568 12.65 29.43 5.70
CA HIS A 568 12.58 30.75 6.32
C HIS A 568 12.49 30.65 7.85
N LYS A 569 12.85 31.74 8.54
CA LYS A 569 13.01 31.75 10.01
C LYS A 569 11.74 31.40 10.79
N LYS A 570 10.55 31.66 10.23
CA LYS A 570 9.26 31.35 10.89
C LYS A 570 8.74 29.96 10.50
N PHE A 571 9.45 29.21 9.66
CA PHE A 571 9.03 27.88 9.22
C PHE A 571 9.01 26.92 10.41
N LYS A 572 7.96 26.11 10.48
CA LYS A 572 7.77 25.12 11.54
C LYS A 572 7.39 23.78 10.92
N ILE A 573 7.89 22.71 11.53
CA ILE A 573 7.42 21.36 11.28
C ILE A 573 6.52 20.98 12.46
N VAL A 574 5.28 20.61 12.18
CA VAL A 574 4.34 20.10 13.18
C VAL A 574 4.07 18.64 12.88
N CYS A 575 4.53 17.75 13.75
CA CYS A 575 4.26 16.33 13.65
C CYS A 575 3.05 15.95 14.50
N LEU A 576 2.01 15.43 13.85
CA LEU A 576 0.76 15.01 14.45
C LEU A 576 0.60 13.50 14.25
N TYR A 577 0.59 12.71 15.31
CA TYR A 577 0.44 11.25 15.18
C TYR A 577 -0.24 10.61 16.38
N GLY A 578 -0.84 9.45 16.15
CA GLY A 578 -1.48 8.65 17.19
C GLY A 578 -0.47 7.83 17.99
N VAL A 579 -0.81 7.55 19.24
CA VAL A 579 -0.01 6.72 20.15
C VAL A 579 -0.91 5.84 21.02
N GLY A 580 -0.33 4.79 21.61
CA GLY A 580 -1.05 3.84 22.47
C GLY A 580 -1.80 2.76 21.70
N LEU A 581 -1.52 2.58 20.41
CA LEU A 581 -2.15 1.57 19.56
C LEU A 581 -1.13 0.52 19.09
N PRO A 582 -1.48 -0.77 19.11
CA PRO A 582 -0.54 -1.83 18.78
C PRO A 582 -0.22 -1.86 17.28
N ALA A 583 1.00 -1.46 16.93
CA ALA A 583 1.57 -1.46 15.58
C ALA A 583 2.48 -2.68 15.33
N GLU A 584 2.62 -3.09 14.08
CA GLU A 584 3.38 -4.28 13.69
C GLU A 584 4.90 -4.01 13.73
N ARG A 585 5.66 -4.85 14.45
CA ARG A 585 7.11 -4.64 14.69
C ARG A 585 7.99 -5.75 14.13
N LYS A 586 7.59 -7.00 14.32
CA LYS A 586 8.32 -8.20 13.90
C LYS A 586 7.34 -9.29 13.45
N TYR A 587 7.77 -10.12 12.51
CA TYR A 587 6.98 -11.20 11.94
C TYR A 587 7.69 -12.54 12.11
N PHE A 588 6.93 -13.55 12.54
CA PHE A 588 7.37 -14.93 12.62
C PHE A 588 6.85 -15.69 11.40
N TYR A 589 7.76 -16.36 10.69
CA TYR A 589 7.52 -17.03 9.42
C TYR A 589 7.83 -18.52 9.52
N LYS A 590 7.12 -19.32 8.74
CA LYS A 590 7.40 -20.74 8.50
C LYS A 590 7.51 -21.00 6.99
N LEU A 591 8.14 -22.12 6.65
CA LEU A 591 8.21 -22.63 5.28
C LEU A 591 7.12 -23.69 5.07
N ASP A 592 6.43 -23.64 3.93
CA ASP A 592 5.27 -24.52 3.65
C ASP A 592 5.60 -26.03 3.58
N GLY A 593 6.89 -26.40 3.53
CA GLY A 593 7.34 -27.79 3.71
C GLY A 593 6.82 -28.43 5.00
N ASP A 594 6.69 -27.64 6.07
CA ASP A 594 6.18 -28.11 7.38
C ASP A 594 4.66 -28.42 7.35
N ARG A 595 3.91 -27.82 6.41
CA ARG A 595 2.47 -28.12 6.25
C ARG A 595 2.24 -29.44 5.51
N ALA A 596 3.10 -29.80 4.56
CA ALA A 596 3.01 -31.08 3.85
C ALA A 596 3.22 -32.27 4.80
N ALA A 597 4.23 -32.20 5.66
CA ALA A 597 4.50 -33.21 6.71
C ALA A 597 3.36 -33.31 7.73
N SER A 598 2.80 -32.17 8.16
CA SER A 598 1.64 -32.16 9.08
C SER A 598 0.35 -32.70 8.45
N ARG A 599 0.17 -32.54 7.14
CA ARG A 599 -0.96 -33.12 6.40
C ARG A 599 -0.77 -34.60 6.15
N GLU A 600 0.45 -35.09 5.94
CA GLU A 600 0.72 -36.53 5.87
C GLU A 600 0.52 -37.21 7.23
N SER A 601 0.91 -36.58 8.34
CA SER A 601 0.64 -37.13 9.68
C SER A 601 -0.84 -37.03 10.07
N ALA A 602 -1.53 -35.93 9.72
CA ALA A 602 -2.97 -35.77 9.95
C ALA A 602 -3.82 -36.62 9.00
N ALA A 603 -3.40 -36.85 7.76
CA ALA A 603 -4.06 -37.77 6.82
C ALA A 603 -3.80 -39.24 7.20
N ALA A 604 -2.64 -39.57 7.75
CA ALA A 604 -2.39 -40.87 8.35
C ALA A 604 -3.32 -41.11 9.55
N ALA A 605 -3.55 -40.10 10.40
CA ALA A 605 -4.51 -40.15 11.50
C ALA A 605 -5.99 -40.13 11.04
N ALA A 606 -6.30 -39.46 9.93
CA ALA A 606 -7.67 -39.33 9.41
C ALA A 606 -8.07 -40.45 8.42
N SER A 607 -7.16 -41.34 8.04
CA SER A 607 -7.44 -42.48 7.16
C SER A 607 -8.35 -43.57 7.77
N GLN A 608 -8.90 -43.34 8.96
CA GLN A 608 -9.91 -44.21 9.59
C GLN A 608 -11.36 -43.67 9.59
N ALA A 609 -11.67 -42.54 8.94
CA ALA A 609 -13.07 -42.10 8.86
C ALA A 609 -13.43 -41.31 7.59
N ALA A 610 -14.00 -42.05 6.63
CA ALA A 610 -15.06 -41.69 5.69
C ALA A 610 -14.89 -40.50 4.71
N ALA A 611 -15.33 -40.81 3.48
CA ALA A 611 -15.25 -40.01 2.27
C ALA A 611 -16.23 -38.82 2.20
N GLY A 612 -15.77 -37.75 1.52
CA GLY A 612 -16.60 -36.97 0.59
C GLY A 612 -16.80 -35.49 0.92
N HIS A 613 -16.01 -34.60 0.28
CA HIS A 613 -16.46 -33.36 -0.39
C HIS A 613 -15.26 -32.57 -0.94
N ASP A 614 -15.19 -32.44 -2.26
CA ASP A 614 -14.20 -31.61 -2.97
C ASP A 614 -14.62 -30.13 -2.95
N GLY A 615 -13.88 -29.32 -2.18
CA GLY A 615 -13.85 -27.86 -2.27
C GLY A 615 -12.41 -27.42 -2.56
N GLY A 616 -12.20 -26.76 -3.71
CA GLY A 616 -10.88 -26.39 -4.21
C GLY A 616 -10.09 -25.45 -3.29
N SER A 617 -9.29 -26.03 -2.41
CA SER A 617 -8.16 -25.37 -1.73
C SER A 617 -6.96 -25.48 -2.66
N ALA A 618 -6.49 -24.37 -3.22
CA ALA A 618 -5.21 -24.32 -3.91
C ALA A 618 -4.11 -24.86 -3.00
N THR A 619 -3.52 -26.01 -3.37
CA THR A 619 -2.31 -26.55 -2.73
C THR A 619 -1.17 -25.58 -2.98
N PRO A 620 -0.53 -25.03 -1.92
CA PRO A 620 0.64 -24.17 -2.11
C PRO A 620 1.85 -25.00 -2.59
N GLY A 621 2.77 -24.33 -3.29
CA GLY A 621 3.97 -24.97 -3.84
C GLY A 621 5.07 -25.14 -2.78
N PRO A 622 6.07 -26.01 -3.02
CA PRO A 622 7.18 -26.21 -2.10
C PRO A 622 7.97 -24.90 -1.90
N ASN A 623 8.37 -24.63 -0.64
CA ASN A 623 9.21 -23.49 -0.20
C ASN A 623 8.57 -22.08 -0.16
N GLU A 624 7.25 -21.94 -0.03
CA GLU A 624 6.62 -20.63 0.19
C GLU A 624 6.73 -20.20 1.68
N LEU A 625 7.19 -18.96 1.92
CA LEU A 625 7.22 -18.34 3.26
C LEU A 625 5.84 -17.79 3.61
N PHE A 626 5.34 -18.12 4.81
CA PHE A 626 4.09 -17.56 5.33
C PHE A 626 4.19 -17.20 6.81
N ILE A 627 3.37 -16.24 7.26
CA ILE A 627 3.32 -15.84 8.67
C ILE A 627 2.75 -16.98 9.52
N ASP A 628 3.46 -17.35 10.58
CA ASP A 628 3.04 -18.38 11.54
C ASP A 628 1.91 -17.88 12.44
N SER A 629 0.71 -17.81 11.88
CA SER A 629 -0.51 -17.36 12.55
C SER A 629 -0.88 -18.18 13.80
N ALA A 630 -0.35 -19.39 13.95
CA ALA A 630 -0.55 -20.22 15.14
C ALA A 630 0.25 -19.71 16.35
N ARG A 631 1.32 -18.92 16.14
CA ARG A 631 2.17 -18.42 17.21
C ARG A 631 1.47 -17.32 18.02
N GLN A 632 1.35 -17.56 19.31
CA GLN A 632 0.82 -16.63 20.30
C GLN A 632 1.82 -16.56 21.46
N ASP A 633 2.16 -15.36 21.89
CA ASP A 633 2.99 -15.13 23.08
C ASP A 633 2.53 -13.81 23.70
N PRO A 634 1.54 -13.86 24.62
CA PRO A 634 0.95 -12.67 25.22
C PRO A 634 1.97 -11.83 26.00
N ASP A 635 2.90 -12.48 26.68
CA ASP A 635 3.94 -11.83 27.49
C ASP A 635 4.88 -11.00 26.60
N ASN A 636 5.12 -11.49 25.37
CA ASN A 636 5.90 -10.78 24.39
C ASN A 636 5.10 -9.92 23.40
N LEU A 637 3.80 -9.70 23.62
CA LEU A 637 2.90 -8.99 22.70
C LEU A 637 2.88 -9.59 21.28
N VAL A 638 3.05 -10.91 21.16
CA VAL A 638 2.92 -11.63 19.90
C VAL A 638 1.51 -12.14 19.73
N ARG A 639 0.88 -11.77 18.62
CA ARG A 639 -0.45 -12.22 18.24
C ARG A 639 -0.47 -12.64 16.79
N ASN A 640 -0.97 -13.84 16.52
CA ASN A 640 -1.07 -14.41 15.16
C ASN A 640 0.26 -14.33 14.38
N GLY A 641 1.39 -14.68 15.01
CA GLY A 641 2.69 -14.63 14.35
C GLY A 641 3.26 -13.23 14.14
N VAL A 642 2.67 -12.19 14.73
CA VAL A 642 3.16 -10.81 14.63
C VAL A 642 3.44 -10.26 16.04
N GLN A 643 4.67 -9.82 16.28
CA GLN A 643 5.03 -9.07 17.48
C GLN A 643 4.64 -7.61 17.31
N LEU A 644 4.04 -7.04 18.36
CA LEU A 644 3.48 -5.70 18.36
C LEU A 644 4.31 -4.75 19.24
N THR A 645 4.29 -3.48 18.88
CA THR A 645 4.88 -2.36 19.65
C THR A 645 3.90 -1.19 19.72
N ASP A 646 4.24 -0.15 20.49
CA ASP A 646 3.46 1.08 20.54
C ASP A 646 3.52 1.85 19.21
N GLY A 647 2.44 2.55 18.86
CA GLY A 647 2.28 3.26 17.60
C GLY A 647 0.86 3.73 17.36
N ASP A 648 0.49 3.89 16.10
CA ASP A 648 -0.83 4.36 15.65
C ASP A 648 -1.73 3.25 15.07
N GLY A 649 -1.38 1.98 15.32
CA GLY A 649 -2.07 0.80 14.78
C GLY A 649 -1.48 0.30 13.45
N THR A 650 -0.74 1.14 12.72
CA THR A 650 -0.05 0.75 11.47
C THR A 650 1.46 0.98 11.56
N VAL A 651 1.88 2.13 12.06
CA VAL A 651 3.26 2.60 12.07
C VAL A 651 3.79 2.58 13.50
N PRO A 652 4.96 1.96 13.75
CA PRO A 652 5.59 2.00 15.06
C PRO A 652 5.92 3.43 15.51
N LEU A 653 5.80 3.68 16.81
CA LEU A 653 6.12 4.95 17.46
C LEU A 653 7.55 5.43 17.12
N LEU A 654 8.49 4.50 17.02
CA LEU A 654 9.87 4.79 16.59
C LEU A 654 9.90 5.57 15.26
N SER A 655 9.12 5.14 14.27
CA SER A 655 9.08 5.77 12.95
C SER A 655 8.27 7.07 12.95
N LEU A 656 7.17 7.11 13.69
CA LEU A 656 6.32 8.30 13.83
C LEU A 656 7.05 9.46 14.54
N GLY A 657 7.75 9.14 15.63
CA GLY A 657 8.18 10.12 16.61
C GLY A 657 9.67 10.47 16.57
N TYR A 658 10.56 9.55 16.18
CA TYR A 658 12.00 9.75 16.40
C TYR A 658 12.53 11.00 15.69
N MET A 659 12.23 11.17 14.40
CA MET A 659 12.69 12.34 13.65
C MET A 659 12.04 13.63 14.16
N CYS A 660 10.78 13.57 14.57
CA CYS A 660 10.04 14.73 15.06
C CYS A 660 10.52 15.20 16.44
N ARG A 661 10.83 14.27 17.34
CA ARG A 661 11.18 14.57 18.72
C ARG A 661 12.69 14.71 18.93
N GLY A 662 13.49 13.84 18.32
CA GLY A 662 14.95 13.81 18.45
C GLY A 662 15.68 14.29 17.20
N GLY A 663 15.50 13.56 16.08
CA GLY A 663 16.32 13.72 14.88
C GLY A 663 16.37 15.16 14.34
N TRP A 664 15.25 15.77 13.99
CA TRP A 664 15.19 17.15 13.50
C TRP A 664 15.38 18.21 14.59
N ASN A 665 15.54 17.84 15.86
CA ASN A 665 16.04 18.75 16.90
C ASN A 665 17.58 18.73 17.00
N ALA A 666 18.25 17.82 16.30
CA ALA A 666 19.72 17.75 16.22
C ALA A 666 20.27 18.56 15.03
N PRO A 667 21.37 19.33 15.21
CA PRO A 667 21.96 20.15 14.14
C PRO A 667 22.36 19.36 12.89
N ARG A 668 22.77 18.11 13.04
CA ARG A 668 23.16 17.24 11.91
C ARG A 668 22.07 17.03 10.87
N TYR A 669 20.79 17.00 11.29
CA TYR A 669 19.64 16.74 10.42
C TYR A 669 18.83 18.01 10.16
N ASN A 670 18.95 19.02 11.03
CA ASN A 670 18.28 20.31 10.92
C ASN A 670 19.29 21.46 11.07
N PRO A 671 20.18 21.66 10.08
CA PRO A 671 21.19 22.71 10.14
C PRO A 671 20.59 24.13 10.11
N GLY A 672 19.34 24.26 9.66
CA GLY A 672 18.60 25.52 9.63
C GLY A 672 17.95 25.91 10.96
N GLY A 673 17.96 25.02 11.96
CA GLY A 673 17.34 25.29 13.27
C GLY A 673 15.83 25.47 13.21
N VAL A 674 15.15 24.78 12.29
CA VAL A 674 13.68 24.80 12.17
C VAL A 674 13.04 24.33 13.48
N LYS A 675 12.04 25.07 13.99
CA LYS A 675 11.28 24.63 15.17
C LYS A 675 10.42 23.41 14.81
N VAL A 676 10.57 22.34 15.55
CA VAL A 676 9.77 21.11 15.41
C VAL A 676 8.86 20.96 16.61
N ILE A 677 7.57 20.80 16.35
CA ILE A 677 6.52 20.64 17.36
C ILE A 677 5.95 19.24 17.21
N THR A 678 5.97 18.46 18.28
CA THR A 678 5.44 17.09 18.31
C THR A 678 4.16 17.08 19.13
N ARG A 679 3.05 16.65 18.53
CA ARG A 679 1.76 16.52 19.22
C ARG A 679 1.18 15.13 19.01
N GLU A 680 1.15 14.40 20.10
CA GLU A 680 0.60 13.05 20.14
C GLU A 680 -0.90 13.09 20.42
N ILE A 681 -1.60 12.13 19.83
CA ILE A 681 -3.04 11.92 19.99
C ILE A 681 -3.23 10.56 20.63
N LYS A 682 -3.61 10.57 21.91
CA LYS A 682 -3.90 9.35 22.64
C LYS A 682 -5.34 8.92 22.38
N LYS A 683 -5.56 7.64 22.08
CA LYS A 683 -6.93 7.10 21.91
C LYS A 683 -7.75 7.33 23.18
N GLU A 684 -8.86 8.06 23.06
CA GLU A 684 -9.87 8.12 24.13
C GLU A 684 -10.64 6.79 24.19
N LYS A 685 -10.77 6.21 25.39
CA LYS A 685 -11.58 4.99 25.64
C LYS A 685 -13.10 5.25 25.60
N LYS A 686 -13.59 6.25 24.86
CA LYS A 686 -15.04 6.51 24.78
C LYS A 686 -15.72 5.45 23.92
N LYS A 687 -16.96 5.10 24.31
CA LYS A 687 -17.78 4.00 23.77
C LYS A 687 -17.70 3.96 22.24
N GLU A 688 -17.21 2.84 21.73
CA GLU A 688 -17.24 2.51 20.30
C GLU A 688 -18.67 2.72 19.79
N TRP A 689 -18.84 3.65 18.85
CA TRP A 689 -20.10 3.85 18.15
C TRP A 689 -20.26 2.66 17.20
N LYS A 690 -20.86 1.58 17.69
CA LYS A 690 -20.88 0.22 17.09
C LYS A 690 -21.43 0.10 15.66
N LEU A 691 -21.79 1.21 15.01
CA LEU A 691 -22.34 1.24 13.65
C LEU A 691 -21.48 2.02 12.63
N GLN A 692 -20.34 2.62 13.01
CA GLN A 692 -19.46 3.31 12.07
C GLN A 692 -18.32 2.40 11.59
N VAL A 693 -18.10 2.37 10.26
CA VAL A 693 -16.98 1.66 9.61
C VAL A 693 -15.61 2.31 9.93
N ARG A 694 -15.61 3.52 10.53
CA ARG A 694 -14.45 4.37 10.82
C ARG A 694 -14.47 4.85 12.26
N GLY A 695 -13.29 5.14 12.83
CA GLY A 695 -13.15 5.66 14.19
C GLY A 695 -13.78 7.04 14.40
N GLY A 696 -14.09 7.34 15.67
CA GLY A 696 -14.72 8.59 16.11
C GLY A 696 -13.75 9.78 16.21
N PRO A 697 -14.25 10.95 16.64
CA PRO A 697 -13.52 12.23 16.65
C PRO A 697 -12.31 12.30 17.59
N GLY A 698 -12.13 11.30 18.46
CA GLY A 698 -10.96 11.12 19.32
C GLY A 698 -10.02 10.00 18.87
N SER A 699 -10.16 9.48 17.64
CA SER A 699 -9.32 8.39 17.15
C SER A 699 -7.89 8.85 16.89
N GLY A 700 -6.92 8.02 17.28
CA GLY A 700 -5.52 8.14 16.92
C GLY A 700 -5.07 7.08 15.91
N ASP A 701 -5.99 6.27 15.37
CA ASP A 701 -5.62 5.24 14.39
C ASP A 701 -5.09 5.89 13.09
N HIS A 702 -4.08 5.26 12.48
CA HIS A 702 -3.30 5.77 11.34
C HIS A 702 -4.11 6.52 10.26
N VAL A 703 -5.28 6.00 9.87
CA VAL A 703 -6.12 6.63 8.84
C VAL A 703 -7.28 7.41 9.46
N ASP A 704 -7.81 6.99 10.60
CA ASP A 704 -8.91 7.68 11.29
C ASP A 704 -8.47 9.00 11.94
N ILE A 705 -7.16 9.19 12.14
CA ILE A 705 -6.60 10.43 12.69
C ILE A 705 -6.95 11.66 11.84
N LEU A 706 -7.22 11.48 10.53
CA LEU A 706 -7.66 12.55 9.62
C LEU A 706 -9.08 13.07 9.96
N GLY A 707 -9.82 12.35 10.80
CA GLY A 707 -11.12 12.77 11.33
C GLY A 707 -11.07 13.03 12.82
N ASN A 708 -9.90 13.34 13.37
CA ASN A 708 -9.72 13.69 14.77
C ASN A 708 -9.90 15.21 15.02
N TYR A 709 -10.64 15.56 16.08
CA TYR A 709 -11.06 16.94 16.36
C TYR A 709 -9.86 17.82 16.68
N GLU A 710 -9.03 17.36 17.61
CA GLU A 710 -7.86 18.11 18.09
C GLU A 710 -6.81 18.25 16.98
N LEU A 711 -6.60 17.18 16.20
CA LEU A 711 -5.75 17.23 15.02
C LEU A 711 -6.21 18.31 14.05
N THR A 712 -7.52 18.34 13.76
CA THR A 712 -8.09 19.29 12.83
C THR A 712 -7.95 20.71 13.37
N GLU A 713 -8.21 20.94 14.66
CA GLU A 713 -7.98 22.22 15.30
C GLU A 713 -6.52 22.69 15.21
N ASP A 714 -5.54 21.80 15.44
CA ASP A 714 -4.12 22.12 15.31
C ASP A 714 -3.75 22.50 13.86
N ILE A 715 -4.30 21.79 12.87
CA ILE A 715 -4.14 22.14 11.45
C ILE A 715 -4.68 23.54 11.16
N LEU A 716 -5.90 23.82 11.61
CA LEU A 716 -6.58 25.10 11.36
C LEU A 716 -5.83 26.27 12.01
N ARG A 717 -5.27 26.08 13.21
CA ARG A 717 -4.38 27.06 13.86
C ARG A 717 -3.11 27.29 13.04
N MET A 718 -2.50 26.26 12.47
CA MET A 718 -1.31 26.41 11.62
C MET A 718 -1.60 27.18 10.33
N VAL A 719 -2.62 26.77 9.57
CA VAL A 719 -2.92 27.36 8.25
C VAL A 719 -3.42 28.81 8.34
N SER A 720 -3.99 29.19 9.49
CA SER A 720 -4.44 30.56 9.80
C SER A 720 -3.37 31.45 10.42
N GLY A 721 -2.14 30.95 10.62
CA GLY A 721 -1.03 31.73 11.18
C GLY A 721 -0.99 31.82 12.70
N HIS A 722 -1.75 31.00 13.42
CA HIS A 722 -1.75 30.88 14.88
C HIS A 722 -0.86 29.73 15.39
N GLY A 723 0.02 29.20 14.54
CA GLY A 723 0.92 28.09 14.88
C GLY A 723 1.94 28.38 16.00
N ASP A 724 2.09 29.63 16.45
CA ASP A 724 2.87 29.97 17.65
C ASP A 724 2.21 29.52 18.95
N GLN A 725 0.90 29.27 18.93
CA GLN A 725 0.13 28.78 20.08
C GLN A 725 0.28 27.27 20.29
N LEU A 726 0.94 26.57 19.36
CA LEU A 726 1.13 25.13 19.44
C LEU A 726 2.43 24.82 20.19
N ASP A 727 2.27 24.01 21.24
CA ASP A 727 3.37 23.45 22.01
C ASP A 727 3.44 21.93 21.87
N ASN A 728 4.56 21.37 22.32
CA ASN A 728 4.73 19.92 22.36
C ASN A 728 3.69 19.28 23.29
N ARG A 729 3.11 18.17 22.85
CA ARG A 729 2.22 17.33 23.64
C ARG A 729 2.66 15.89 23.49
N ILE A 730 3.25 15.34 24.55
CA ILE A 730 3.83 13.98 24.57
C ILE A 730 3.08 13.14 25.61
N HIS A 731 2.69 11.93 25.20
CA HIS A 731 1.98 10.93 25.98
C HIS A 731 2.72 9.58 26.02
N SER A 732 3.58 9.32 25.04
CA SER A 732 4.34 8.08 24.83
C SER A 732 5.75 8.12 25.46
N ASP A 733 6.48 7.02 25.34
CA ASP A 733 7.89 6.90 25.79
C ASP A 733 8.90 7.44 24.76
N ILE A 734 8.46 8.23 23.77
CA ILE A 734 9.33 8.67 22.66
C ILE A 734 10.60 9.39 23.13
N ASP A 735 10.55 10.13 24.24
CA ASP A 735 11.71 10.82 24.80
C ASP A 735 12.79 9.87 25.32
N ALA A 736 12.42 8.70 25.85
CA ALA A 736 13.39 7.68 26.24
C ALA A 736 13.90 6.91 25.01
N ILE A 737 13.03 6.59 24.04
CA ILE A 737 13.41 5.96 22.77
C ILE A 737 14.50 6.79 22.07
N VAL A 738 14.30 8.11 21.96
CA VAL A 738 15.27 9.04 21.34
C VAL A 738 16.64 8.95 22.02
N LYS A 739 16.70 8.82 23.35
CA LYS A 739 17.96 8.70 24.10
C LYS A 739 18.65 7.35 23.90
N ARG A 740 17.89 6.29 23.63
CA ARG A 740 18.40 4.92 23.42
C ARG A 740 18.96 4.69 22.01
N VAL A 741 18.62 5.54 21.02
CA VAL A 741 19.14 5.42 19.66
C VAL A 741 20.60 5.90 19.59
N GLU A 742 21.52 4.98 19.27
CA GLU A 742 22.96 5.26 19.20
C GLU A 742 23.43 5.65 17.78
N LEU A 743 23.56 6.96 17.55
CA LEU A 743 24.05 7.51 16.28
C LEU A 743 25.59 7.56 16.20
N PRO A 744 26.18 7.58 14.98
CA PRO A 744 27.62 7.82 14.81
C PRO A 744 28.03 9.18 15.43
N PRO A 745 29.08 9.23 16.27
CA PRO A 745 29.52 10.47 16.90
C PRO A 745 30.18 11.43 15.89
N GLY A 746 30.22 12.73 16.22
CA GLY A 746 31.03 13.72 15.48
C GLY A 746 30.40 14.35 14.23
N LEU A 747 29.08 14.18 14.01
CA LEU A 747 28.36 14.86 12.92
C LEU A 747 27.49 16.04 13.39
N ASP A 748 27.32 16.19 14.70
CA ASP A 748 26.53 17.27 15.32
C ASP A 748 27.24 18.63 15.32
#